data_AF-A0A926GTZ4-F1
#
_entry.id   AF-A0A926GTZ4-F1
#
_cell.length_a   1.000
_cell.length_b   1.000
_cell.length_c   1.000
_cell.angle_alpha   90.00
_cell.angle_beta   90.00
_cell.angle_gamma   90.00
#
_symmetry.space_group_name_H-M   'P 1'
#
loop_
_entity.id
_entity.type
_entity.pdbx_description
1 polymer ?
#
loop_
_entity_poly.entity_id
_entity_poly.type
_entity_poly.pdbx_seq_one_letter_code
_entity_poly.pdbx_strand_id
1 'polypeptide(L)'
;MRITFLTACALSLATLTGCVQAAEPRQAVAKPATEQESLAGRGSGYVWWEGETPSATNFPPGKPFGPDGDTETAILSGGNWIATTGDRSETLFLEYQITVPKAGGYDLYVRKFWQHGPFRWRIGATGAWHEVREAALLDDAFIRQFVGANWVSAGSETVAAGKQTVRIELLDKKGAAAFDAFVLTAEPFTARGKLKPGEKYNRTELGWFAWEPDADAFSGSPIDLRGLNETEAGATGRIVVKGEGFAHDKSGKGERFWAVNAGGDFLNLPPAQMDYLARHLSKYGVNMVRLHGGMWKDSDFREPDMAKIDKLQRFVAAMKKQGVYTSISMYFPLWLKPTGIPGYNGDKNPFALLFFNDDFQKVYRGWWKAILTTKSPYSGMTFAEDPAVAFAELVNEDSNLFWTFTPYQNIPAEQMPIIEKQFGDWLAKKYGGVDKAFTAWGGSGQRGDDANAGRAGFMPLYDVFNKRDARSQDTARFLAENQAQFFSETAKYLKSELGYKGLVYGSNWITADSQRLGPLDKLSNIGSGLDFLDRHGYFDTFHEGERAGYSLNNGEKYDDRTALTFQAAKRAEGQSFNMPLMDLRHNDLPSIITEINYPMPNRFRAEQPLLNAAYGSLQGSDGIFHFALSGPTWQGTHGKFDLQTPATFGQFPAAALIYRKGMVAPGPKVVTSVLKMDDLYALNGAPVQAPMNLEAFRAKDIPPGQAVPVAKVDSIDPLAFLVGKVGLTFDATGTAKSSVVDLTKFIDKNKKVVRSATGELAWNYADGRMVVNTKQAQGVTGFLSKGGKVTLGDVSILSPLEYGTVLVVALDEKPIATSGKLLLQVMTEDKNYGWQTEGEPDGVRTIKNIGTAPILVKNIGGTVSLSRADAASLTVTALDANGYKTNKVGTAKLINLLPNALYYVIEKK
;
A
#
# COMPACT_ATOMS: atom_id res chain seq x y z
N MET A 1 -8.52 2.69 9.94
CA MET A 1 -9.95 2.36 10.12
C MET A 1 -10.77 3.66 10.07
N ARG A 2 -11.85 3.69 9.27
CA ARG A 2 -12.98 4.68 9.23
C ARG A 2 -12.87 5.94 8.34
N ILE A 3 -13.44 5.78 7.15
CA ILE A 3 -14.28 6.76 6.44
C ILE A 3 -15.70 6.69 7.04
N THR A 4 -16.12 7.70 7.82
CA THR A 4 -17.51 8.21 8.06
C THR A 4 -17.46 9.12 9.30
N PHE A 5 -17.84 10.41 9.24
CA PHE A 5 -19.22 10.91 9.23
C PHE A 5 -19.31 12.39 8.80
N LEU A 6 -20.45 12.75 8.20
CA LEU A 6 -20.91 14.08 7.78
C LEU A 6 -22.00 14.64 8.72
N THR A 7 -22.04 15.98 8.85
CA THR A 7 -23.17 16.91 9.14
C THR A 7 -23.84 16.99 10.53
N ALA A 8 -23.77 18.17 11.20
CA ALA A 8 -24.84 19.21 11.20
C ALA A 8 -24.60 20.36 12.23
N CYS A 9 -24.51 21.62 11.76
CA CYS A 9 -25.31 22.80 12.18
C CYS A 9 -24.64 24.14 11.80
N ALA A 10 -25.44 25.06 11.26
CA ALA A 10 -25.04 26.33 10.64
C ALA A 10 -25.61 27.56 11.37
N LEU A 11 -25.13 28.75 10.94
CA LEU A 11 -25.51 30.15 11.23
C LEU A 11 -24.96 30.85 12.50
N SER A 12 -24.07 31.85 12.33
CA SER A 12 -24.44 33.27 12.10
C SER A 12 -23.23 34.19 11.80
N LEU A 13 -23.54 35.41 11.32
CA LEU A 13 -22.79 36.35 10.45
C LEU A 13 -21.56 37.11 11.02
N ALA A 14 -20.58 37.29 10.12
CA ALA A 14 -19.83 38.50 9.67
C ALA A 14 -19.75 39.81 10.53
N THR A 15 -18.54 40.39 10.62
CA THR A 15 -18.13 41.62 9.87
C THR A 15 -16.66 42.09 10.12
N LEU A 16 -15.92 42.23 9.00
CA LEU A 16 -15.02 43.31 8.54
C LEU A 16 -13.76 43.84 9.30
N THR A 17 -12.70 43.96 8.46
CA THR A 17 -11.68 45.02 8.30
C THR A 17 -10.38 45.06 9.15
N GLY A 18 -9.28 44.64 8.51
CA GLY A 18 -8.20 45.53 8.02
C GLY A 18 -7.07 45.94 8.99
N CYS A 19 -5.83 45.53 8.70
CA CYS A 19 -4.68 46.43 8.52
C CYS A 19 -3.40 45.72 8.06
N VAL A 20 -2.64 46.46 7.25
CA VAL A 20 -1.34 46.17 6.62
C VAL A 20 -0.20 46.65 7.53
N GLN A 21 1.00 46.04 7.40
CA GLN A 21 2.38 46.45 7.83
C GLN A 21 3.02 45.39 8.75
N ALA A 22 4.30 45.03 8.69
CA ALA A 22 5.44 45.42 7.87
C ALA A 22 6.45 44.24 7.82
N ALA A 23 7.32 44.24 6.80
CA ALA A 23 8.38 43.25 6.61
C ALA A 23 9.63 43.59 7.44
N GLU A 24 10.26 42.58 8.06
CA GLU A 24 11.60 42.64 8.66
C GLU A 24 12.36 41.29 8.50
N PRO A 25 13.70 41.25 8.68
CA PRO A 25 14.62 40.68 7.69
C PRO A 25 14.93 39.18 7.86
N ARG A 26 15.35 38.58 6.73
CA ARG A 26 15.79 37.18 6.58
C ARG A 26 16.97 36.85 7.52
N GLN A 27 16.76 35.93 8.46
CA GLN A 27 17.84 35.23 9.15
C GLN A 27 18.49 34.19 8.23
N ALA A 28 19.82 34.09 8.31
CA ALA A 28 20.64 33.16 7.54
C ALA A 28 20.30 31.70 7.86
N VAL A 29 20.13 30.90 6.81
CA VAL A 29 19.87 29.46 6.89
C VAL A 29 21.14 28.73 7.36
N ALA A 30 21.08 28.10 8.53
CA ALA A 30 22.15 27.22 9.02
C ALA A 30 22.25 25.95 8.15
N LYS A 31 23.48 25.48 7.89
CA LYS A 31 23.75 24.22 7.17
C LYS A 31 23.12 23.02 7.90
N PRO A 32 22.67 21.96 7.19
CA PRO A 32 22.19 20.73 7.83
C PRO A 32 23.35 19.97 8.47
N ALA A 33 23.16 19.55 9.73
CA ALA A 33 24.09 18.68 10.45
C ALA A 33 24.03 17.24 9.92
N THR A 34 25.13 16.49 10.08
CA THR A 34 25.22 15.08 9.68
C THR A 34 24.50 14.14 10.66
N GLU A 35 24.13 12.94 10.22
CA GLU A 35 23.26 11.99 10.96
C GLU A 35 23.88 11.48 12.30
N GLN A 36 25.20 11.55 12.46
CA GLN A 36 25.86 11.33 13.76
C GLN A 36 25.74 12.52 14.71
N GLU A 37 25.63 13.75 14.19
CA GLU A 37 25.47 14.97 15.00
C GLU A 37 24.03 15.13 15.52
N SER A 38 23.00 14.58 14.83
CA SER A 38 21.62 14.61 15.32
C SER A 38 21.34 13.68 16.50
N LEU A 39 22.24 12.71 16.76
CA LEU A 39 22.20 11.83 17.93
C LEU A 39 23.16 12.29 19.04
N ALA A 40 24.18 13.09 18.70
CA ALA A 40 25.13 13.68 19.63
C ALA A 40 24.52 14.85 20.41
N GLY A 41 23.57 14.55 21.29
CA GLY A 41 22.87 15.55 22.12
C GLY A 41 21.57 15.08 22.76
N ARG A 42 21.11 13.86 22.42
CA ARG A 42 19.95 13.24 23.08
C ARG A 42 20.32 12.78 24.50
N GLY A 43 19.35 12.87 25.41
CA GLY A 43 19.47 12.31 26.77
C GLY A 43 19.59 10.78 26.74
N SER A 44 19.44 10.11 27.89
CA SER A 44 19.35 8.65 27.96
C SER A 44 18.20 8.22 28.86
N GLY A 45 17.49 7.15 28.48
CA GLY A 45 16.31 6.67 29.19
C GLY A 45 15.02 7.46 28.91
N TYR A 46 13.98 7.13 29.67
CA TYR A 46 12.65 7.74 29.56
C TYR A 46 12.11 8.16 30.93
N VAL A 47 11.13 9.06 30.92
CA VAL A 47 10.33 9.45 32.09
C VAL A 47 8.86 9.16 31.78
N TRP A 48 8.19 8.45 32.68
CA TRP A 48 6.79 8.05 32.55
C TRP A 48 5.96 8.61 33.69
N TRP A 49 4.74 9.07 33.41
CA TRP A 49 3.78 9.46 34.45
C TRP A 49 2.33 9.27 33.99
N GLU A 50 1.45 9.07 34.98
CA GLU A 50 0.01 8.80 34.77
C GLU A 50 -0.79 10.09 34.69
N GLY A 51 -1.76 10.14 33.78
CA GLY A 51 -2.55 11.33 33.50
C GLY A 51 -3.47 11.73 34.65
N GLU A 52 -4.01 10.77 35.38
CA GLU A 52 -4.90 10.96 36.53
C GLU A 52 -4.21 11.41 37.81
N THR A 53 -2.89 11.64 37.78
CA THR A 53 -2.10 12.07 38.96
C THR A 53 -1.42 13.44 38.81
N PRO A 54 -2.15 14.51 38.39
CA PRO A 54 -1.55 15.83 38.30
C PRO A 54 -1.19 16.38 39.70
N SER A 55 -0.05 17.06 39.79
CA SER A 55 0.35 17.84 40.97
C SER A 55 -0.52 19.09 41.18
N ALA A 56 -1.12 19.62 40.11
CA ALA A 56 -2.16 20.65 40.17
C ALA A 56 -3.05 20.58 38.91
N THR A 57 -4.35 20.83 39.05
CA THR A 57 -5.29 20.87 37.93
C THR A 57 -6.57 21.61 38.31
N ASN A 58 -7.27 22.16 37.32
CA ASN A 58 -8.67 22.62 37.43
C ASN A 58 -9.64 21.73 36.62
N PHE A 59 -9.24 20.51 36.21
CA PHE A 59 -10.16 19.56 35.59
C PHE A 59 -11.32 19.23 36.56
N PRO A 60 -12.56 19.15 36.06
CA PRO A 60 -13.71 18.89 36.91
C PRO A 60 -13.63 17.49 37.54
N PRO A 61 -14.13 17.30 38.78
CA PRO A 61 -14.21 15.99 39.39
C PRO A 61 -15.19 15.10 38.60
N GLY A 62 -14.76 13.90 38.24
CA GLY A 62 -15.57 12.96 37.44
C GLY A 62 -14.70 12.13 36.51
N LYS A 63 -15.31 11.12 35.87
CA LYS A 63 -14.62 10.22 34.92
C LYS A 63 -15.47 10.00 33.67
N PRO A 64 -15.78 11.06 32.90
CA PRO A 64 -16.48 10.85 31.64
C PRO A 64 -15.68 9.87 30.77
N PHE A 65 -16.38 8.87 30.23
CA PHE A 65 -15.78 7.74 29.49
C PHE A 65 -14.80 6.85 30.28
N GLY A 66 -14.73 6.99 31.62
CA GLY A 66 -13.92 6.13 32.48
C GLY A 66 -14.30 4.65 32.38
N PRO A 67 -13.36 3.73 32.65
CA PRO A 67 -13.56 2.31 32.39
C PRO A 67 -14.74 1.73 33.18
N ASP A 68 -15.48 0.82 32.55
CA ASP A 68 -16.54 0.03 33.16
C ASP A 68 -16.11 -1.44 33.31
N GLY A 69 -15.82 -1.83 34.54
CA GLY A 69 -15.32 -3.17 34.90
C GLY A 69 -13.82 -3.40 34.65
N ASP A 70 -13.36 -4.60 35.02
CA ASP A 70 -11.93 -4.94 35.06
C ASP A 70 -11.29 -5.01 33.67
N THR A 71 -12.04 -5.44 32.65
CA THR A 71 -11.54 -5.54 31.27
C THR A 71 -11.16 -4.18 30.72
N GLU A 72 -12.03 -3.19 30.86
CA GLU A 72 -11.76 -1.82 30.42
C GLU A 72 -10.67 -1.17 31.26
N THR A 73 -10.69 -1.40 32.57
CA THR A 73 -9.66 -0.93 33.52
C THR A 73 -8.28 -1.45 33.10
N ALA A 74 -8.18 -2.70 32.67
CA ALA A 74 -6.92 -3.29 32.25
C ALA A 74 -6.32 -2.69 30.96
N ILE A 75 -7.08 -1.91 30.19
CA ILE A 75 -6.60 -1.26 28.95
C ILE A 75 -5.88 0.07 29.25
N LEU A 76 -6.28 0.75 30.32
CA LEU A 76 -5.67 2.00 30.78
C LEU A 76 -4.39 1.74 31.59
N SER A 77 -3.47 2.69 31.59
CA SER A 77 -2.15 2.56 32.22
C SER A 77 -2.27 2.42 33.74
N GLY A 78 -2.78 3.45 34.41
CA GLY A 78 -3.09 3.44 35.84
C GLY A 78 -4.48 2.86 36.17
N GLY A 79 -5.14 2.22 35.22
CA GLY A 79 -6.52 1.72 35.38
C GLY A 79 -7.58 2.83 35.34
N ASN A 80 -7.19 4.07 35.04
CA ASN A 80 -8.07 5.20 34.88
C ASN A 80 -7.40 6.27 33.99
N TRP A 81 -8.13 7.34 33.67
CA TRP A 81 -7.59 8.51 33.00
C TRP A 81 -8.23 9.78 33.58
N ILE A 82 -7.59 10.94 33.37
CA ILE A 82 -8.20 12.24 33.66
C ILE A 82 -8.99 12.70 32.44
N ALA A 83 -10.25 13.10 32.62
CA ALA A 83 -11.14 13.37 31.51
C ALA A 83 -12.13 14.51 31.78
N THR A 84 -12.64 15.10 30.70
CA THR A 84 -13.65 16.17 30.72
C THR A 84 -14.55 16.07 29.49
N THR A 85 -15.77 16.61 29.58
CA THR A 85 -16.75 16.73 28.48
C THR A 85 -17.51 18.05 28.57
N GLY A 86 -18.13 18.43 27.46
CA GLY A 86 -19.04 19.59 27.41
C GLY A 86 -18.35 20.94 27.28
N ASP A 87 -19.14 21.99 27.46
CA ASP A 87 -18.71 23.38 27.36
C ASP A 87 -18.07 23.85 28.68
N ARG A 88 -17.02 24.67 28.58
CA ARG A 88 -16.23 25.15 29.72
C ARG A 88 -15.90 26.65 29.57
N SER A 89 -15.98 27.39 30.68
CA SER A 89 -15.69 28.83 30.70
C SER A 89 -14.18 29.13 30.71
N GLU A 90 -13.40 28.26 31.34
CA GLU A 90 -11.96 28.41 31.57
C GLU A 90 -11.13 27.43 30.75
N THR A 91 -9.86 27.79 30.54
CA THR A 91 -8.85 26.88 30.00
C THR A 91 -8.50 25.84 31.08
N LEU A 92 -8.71 24.57 30.75
CA LEU A 92 -8.35 23.48 31.65
C LEU A 92 -6.87 23.17 31.52
N PHE A 93 -6.21 22.93 32.66
CA PHE A 93 -4.78 22.63 32.72
C PHE A 93 -4.47 21.41 33.59
N LEU A 94 -3.35 20.78 33.28
CA LEU A 94 -2.72 19.73 34.07
C LEU A 94 -1.27 20.14 34.32
N GLU A 95 -0.80 20.03 35.56
CA GLU A 95 0.60 20.23 35.93
C GLU A 95 1.17 18.97 36.59
N TYR A 96 2.33 18.55 36.13
CA TYR A 96 3.04 17.38 36.65
C TYR A 96 4.46 17.76 37.07
N GLN A 97 4.97 17.11 38.11
CA GLN A 97 6.38 17.18 38.49
C GLN A 97 7.08 15.91 38.00
N ILE A 98 8.08 16.07 37.12
CA ILE A 98 8.87 14.97 36.57
C ILE A 98 10.33 15.13 36.96
N THR A 99 11.11 14.05 36.97
CA THR A 99 12.56 14.10 37.16
C THR A 99 13.25 13.58 35.91
N VAL A 100 13.94 14.47 35.21
CA VAL A 100 14.65 14.16 33.97
C VAL A 100 16.06 13.68 34.31
N PRO A 101 16.45 12.46 33.88
CA PRO A 101 17.69 11.84 34.33
C PRO A 101 18.94 12.52 33.78
N LYS A 102 18.87 13.05 32.55
CA LYS A 102 20.00 13.71 31.88
C LYS A 102 19.50 14.87 31.03
N ALA A 103 20.30 15.93 30.93
CA ALA A 103 19.96 17.03 30.03
C ALA A 103 20.14 16.58 28.57
N GLY A 104 19.27 17.02 27.68
CA GLY A 104 19.36 16.72 26.25
C GLY A 104 18.02 16.84 25.51
N GLY A 105 18.00 16.45 24.25
CA GLY A 105 16.77 16.36 23.46
C GLY A 105 15.90 15.17 23.87
N TYR A 106 14.60 15.42 24.05
CA TYR A 106 13.58 14.42 24.35
C TYR A 106 12.35 14.61 23.46
N ASP A 107 11.69 13.49 23.13
CA ASP A 107 10.42 13.42 22.44
C ASP A 107 9.30 13.15 23.47
N LEU A 108 8.23 13.95 23.46
CA LEU A 108 7.05 13.74 24.29
C LEU A 108 5.99 12.96 23.50
N TYR A 109 5.48 11.90 24.10
CA TYR A 109 4.32 11.16 23.63
C TYR A 109 3.22 11.19 24.69
N VAL A 110 1.99 11.19 24.22
CA VAL A 110 0.79 11.35 25.03
C VAL A 110 -0.19 10.23 24.67
N ARG A 111 -0.61 9.44 25.66
CA ARG A 111 -1.70 8.47 25.50
C ARG A 111 -3.01 9.12 25.89
N LYS A 112 -3.93 9.20 24.95
CA LYS A 112 -5.16 9.99 25.09
C LYS A 112 -6.34 9.47 24.28
N PHE A 113 -7.52 10.00 24.56
CA PHE A 113 -8.76 9.64 23.85
C PHE A 113 -8.77 10.13 22.40
N TRP A 114 -8.73 9.28 21.36
CA TRP A 114 -8.48 9.64 19.94
C TRP A 114 -9.21 10.87 19.36
N GLN A 115 -10.47 11.15 19.72
CA GLN A 115 -11.26 12.25 19.17
C GLN A 115 -11.33 13.43 20.16
N HIS A 116 -10.26 14.22 20.22
CA HIS A 116 -10.06 15.23 21.27
C HIS A 116 -9.82 16.64 20.74
N GLY A 117 -10.08 17.63 21.61
CA GLY A 117 -9.70 19.02 21.37
C GLY A 117 -8.18 19.22 21.36
N PRO A 118 -7.68 20.20 20.58
CA PRO A 118 -6.28 20.60 20.55
C PRO A 118 -5.79 20.97 21.95
N PHE A 119 -4.53 20.65 22.24
CA PHE A 119 -3.88 20.98 23.51
C PHE A 119 -2.49 21.55 23.25
N ARG A 120 -1.92 22.21 24.24
CA ARG A 120 -0.52 22.63 24.22
C ARG A 120 0.21 22.16 25.44
N TRP A 121 1.52 22.03 25.35
CA TRP A 121 2.38 21.66 26.47
C TRP A 121 3.66 22.47 26.49
N ARG A 122 4.28 22.55 27.68
CA ARG A 122 5.64 23.08 27.88
C ARG A 122 6.31 22.37 29.04
N ILE A 123 7.63 22.38 29.05
CA ILE A 123 8.45 21.89 30.17
C ILE A 123 9.23 23.07 30.76
N GLY A 124 9.10 23.27 32.07
CA GLY A 124 9.65 24.41 32.79
C GLY A 124 8.82 25.69 32.64
N ALA A 125 9.07 26.65 33.52
CA ALA A 125 8.32 27.92 33.55
C ALA A 125 8.56 28.79 32.30
N THR A 126 9.74 28.67 31.68
CA THR A 126 10.19 29.44 30.52
C THR A 126 10.32 28.60 29.25
N GLY A 127 9.91 27.33 29.27
CA GLY A 127 9.93 26.47 28.08
C GLY A 127 8.97 26.96 27.00
N ALA A 128 9.28 26.63 25.74
CA ALA A 128 8.41 26.96 24.63
C ALA A 128 7.08 26.19 24.72
N TRP A 129 6.01 26.81 24.24
CA TRP A 129 4.74 26.12 24.08
C TRP A 129 4.72 25.35 22.76
N HIS A 130 4.34 24.07 22.86
CA HIS A 130 4.14 23.17 21.72
C HIS A 130 2.65 22.86 21.60
N GLU A 131 2.04 23.18 20.47
CA GLU A 131 0.63 22.85 20.20
C GLU A 131 0.48 21.51 19.48
N VAL A 132 -0.52 20.74 19.89
CA VAL A 132 -0.93 19.47 19.29
C VAL A 132 -2.39 19.59 18.90
N ARG A 133 -2.66 19.60 17.59
CA ARG A 133 -4.02 19.76 17.03
C ARG A 133 -4.48 18.51 16.29
N GLU A 134 -3.70 18.12 15.30
CA GLU A 134 -3.89 16.90 14.51
C GLU A 134 -2.65 16.04 14.66
N ALA A 135 -2.79 14.83 15.20
CA ALA A 135 -1.68 13.91 15.37
C ALA A 135 -2.10 12.52 14.88
N ALA A 136 -1.21 11.87 14.12
CA ALA A 136 -1.38 10.47 13.75
C ALA A 136 -1.37 9.59 15.00
N LEU A 137 -2.28 8.61 15.04
CA LEU A 137 -2.32 7.59 16.08
C LEU A 137 -1.17 6.60 15.84
N LEU A 138 -0.45 6.25 16.91
CA LEU A 138 0.68 5.30 16.84
C LEU A 138 0.26 3.88 17.18
N ASP A 139 -0.88 3.72 17.84
CA ASP A 139 -1.51 2.45 18.16
C ASP A 139 -3.03 2.64 18.33
N ASP A 140 -3.73 1.51 18.43
CA ASP A 140 -5.17 1.45 18.68
C ASP A 140 -5.49 0.54 19.87
N ALA A 141 -5.84 1.14 21.01
CA ALA A 141 -6.30 0.41 22.19
C ALA A 141 -7.71 0.86 22.60
N PHE A 142 -8.73 0.19 22.05
CA PHE A 142 -10.12 0.48 22.33
C PHE A 142 -10.54 -0.04 23.71
N ILE A 143 -10.94 0.87 24.59
CA ILE A 143 -11.60 0.56 25.87
C ILE A 143 -12.96 -0.08 25.58
N ARG A 144 -13.72 0.54 24.67
CA ARG A 144 -14.99 0.05 24.12
C ARG A 144 -15.27 0.71 22.77
N GLN A 145 -16.39 0.37 22.15
CA GLN A 145 -16.76 0.94 20.85
C GLN A 145 -16.72 2.49 20.91
N PHE A 146 -15.96 3.09 19.99
CA PHE A 146 -15.72 4.54 19.88
C PHE A 146 -14.90 5.19 21.01
N VAL A 147 -14.51 4.47 22.06
CA VAL A 147 -13.68 4.98 23.15
C VAL A 147 -12.34 4.24 23.15
N GLY A 148 -11.28 4.90 22.69
CA GLY A 148 -9.92 4.34 22.63
C GLY A 148 -8.90 5.22 23.32
N ALA A 149 -7.86 4.60 23.89
CA ALA A 149 -6.71 5.27 24.47
C ALA A 149 -5.49 5.03 23.56
N ASN A 150 -5.09 6.06 22.83
CA ASN A 150 -4.15 5.98 21.72
C ASN A 150 -2.93 6.86 21.98
N TRP A 151 -1.75 6.38 21.61
CA TRP A 151 -0.54 7.18 21.63
C TRP A 151 -0.51 8.15 20.45
N VAL A 152 -0.12 9.38 20.74
CA VAL A 152 0.25 10.40 19.76
C VAL A 152 1.61 11.00 20.16
N SER A 153 2.43 11.39 19.19
CA SER A 153 3.61 12.20 19.50
C SER A 153 3.22 13.68 19.58
N ALA A 154 3.66 14.34 20.65
CA ALA A 154 3.34 15.72 20.96
C ALA A 154 4.46 16.70 20.60
N GLY A 155 5.62 16.22 20.14
CA GLY A 155 6.76 17.04 19.71
C GLY A 155 8.02 16.78 20.53
N SER A 156 9.06 17.57 20.29
CA SER A 156 10.38 17.40 20.89
C SER A 156 10.85 18.69 21.56
N GLU A 157 11.60 18.59 22.64
CA GLU A 157 12.16 19.74 23.38
C GLU A 157 13.54 19.39 23.94
N THR A 158 14.40 20.39 24.10
CA THR A 158 15.65 20.21 24.85
C THR A 158 15.36 20.48 26.33
N VAL A 159 15.57 19.47 27.16
CA VAL A 159 15.17 19.49 28.57
C VAL A 159 16.40 19.43 29.47
N ALA A 160 16.40 20.24 30.53
CA ALA A 160 17.45 20.19 31.54
C ALA A 160 17.27 18.97 32.48
N ALA A 161 18.38 18.45 33.02
CA ALA A 161 18.34 17.40 34.03
C ALA A 161 17.69 17.89 35.33
N GLY A 162 17.20 16.95 36.15
CA GLY A 162 16.61 17.22 37.45
C GLY A 162 15.11 17.44 37.40
N LYS A 163 14.56 18.07 38.45
CA LYS A 163 13.11 18.28 38.59
C LYS A 163 12.62 19.30 37.56
N GLN A 164 11.60 18.94 36.80
CA GLN A 164 10.94 19.78 35.82
C GLN A 164 9.44 19.79 36.06
N THR A 165 8.79 20.92 35.76
CA THR A 165 7.34 21.03 35.75
C THR A 165 6.84 20.92 34.32
N VAL A 166 5.96 19.96 34.04
CA VAL A 166 5.25 19.85 32.76
C VAL A 166 3.90 20.51 32.93
N ARG A 167 3.54 21.43 32.03
CA ARG A 167 2.21 22.03 31.99
C ARG A 167 1.53 21.70 30.67
N ILE A 168 0.29 21.22 30.74
CA ILE A 168 -0.57 20.92 29.60
C ILE A 168 -1.84 21.76 29.71
N GLU A 169 -2.31 22.33 28.60
CA GLU A 169 -3.52 23.14 28.54
C GLU A 169 -4.40 22.73 27.35
N LEU A 170 -5.71 22.57 27.60
CA LEU A 170 -6.68 22.37 26.53
C LEU A 170 -6.97 23.72 25.85
N LEU A 171 -6.78 23.76 24.53
CA LEU A 171 -6.99 24.97 23.73
C LEU A 171 -8.48 25.19 23.43
N ASP A 172 -9.22 24.10 23.19
CA ASP A 172 -10.66 24.19 22.98
C ASP A 172 -11.41 24.35 24.30
N LYS A 173 -12.52 25.11 24.25
CA LYS A 173 -13.45 25.32 25.37
C LYS A 173 -14.70 24.44 25.30
N LYS A 174 -14.71 23.45 24.40
CA LYS A 174 -15.84 22.54 24.18
C LYS A 174 -15.36 21.11 23.97
N GLY A 175 -16.28 20.16 24.04
CA GLY A 175 -16.04 18.77 23.67
C GLY A 175 -15.29 17.94 24.71
N ALA A 176 -14.95 16.72 24.33
CA ALA A 176 -14.30 15.73 25.18
C ALA A 176 -12.77 15.81 25.11
N ALA A 177 -12.12 15.54 26.24
CA ALA A 177 -10.70 15.25 26.28
C ALA A 177 -10.42 14.25 27.42
N ALA A 178 -9.51 13.31 27.19
CA ALA A 178 -9.00 12.44 28.24
C ALA A 178 -7.52 12.13 28.03
N PHE A 179 -6.75 12.07 29.13
CA PHE A 179 -5.33 11.75 29.14
C PHE A 179 -5.07 10.58 30.09
N ASP A 180 -4.48 9.52 29.57
CA ASP A 180 -4.19 8.28 30.29
C ASP A 180 -2.76 8.26 30.81
N ALA A 181 -1.77 8.47 29.93
CA ALA A 181 -0.36 8.41 30.32
C ALA A 181 0.51 9.28 29.41
N PHE A 182 1.74 9.50 29.85
CA PHE A 182 2.73 10.31 29.16
C PHE A 182 4.09 9.65 29.20
N VAL A 183 4.86 9.78 28.12
CA VAL A 183 6.26 9.38 28.10
C VAL A 183 7.12 10.45 27.45
N LEU A 184 8.17 10.85 28.15
CA LEU A 184 9.24 11.70 27.66
C LEU A 184 10.48 10.82 27.45
N THR A 185 10.91 10.62 26.21
CA THR A 185 11.98 9.67 25.88
C THR A 185 13.05 10.28 24.99
N ALA A 186 14.31 9.95 25.24
CA ALA A 186 15.42 10.30 24.35
C ALA A 186 15.60 9.25 23.23
N GLU A 187 15.04 8.06 23.42
CA GLU A 187 15.15 6.90 22.53
C GLU A 187 13.85 6.70 21.71
N PRO A 188 13.93 6.08 20.52
CA PRO A 188 12.75 5.75 19.72
C PRO A 188 11.71 4.96 20.53
N PHE A 189 10.44 5.38 20.45
CA PHE A 189 9.33 4.72 21.14
C PHE A 189 8.41 3.99 20.17
N THR A 190 8.24 2.69 20.40
CA THR A 190 7.22 1.87 19.74
C THR A 190 6.03 1.74 20.68
N ALA A 191 4.90 2.33 20.30
CA ALA A 191 3.66 2.27 21.07
C ALA A 191 3.13 0.83 21.17
N ARG A 192 2.73 0.42 22.38
CA ARG A 192 2.23 -0.94 22.68
C ARG A 192 1.12 -0.90 23.73
N GLY A 193 -0.01 -0.27 23.41
CA GLY A 193 -1.08 -0.07 24.37
C GLY A 193 -0.55 0.67 25.60
N LYS A 194 -0.76 0.11 26.79
CA LYS A 194 -0.32 0.73 28.06
C LYS A 194 1.13 0.46 28.47
N LEU A 195 1.89 -0.30 27.68
CA LEU A 195 3.22 -0.74 28.07
C LEU A 195 4.24 0.41 28.00
N LYS A 196 5.18 0.41 28.94
CA LYS A 196 6.29 1.36 28.99
C LYS A 196 7.34 1.03 27.93
N PRO A 197 8.22 1.99 27.54
CA PRO A 197 9.30 1.70 26.62
C PRO A 197 10.12 0.46 27.03
N GLY A 198 10.32 -0.46 26.08
CA GLY A 198 11.04 -1.72 26.29
C GLY A 198 10.21 -2.88 26.87
N GLU A 199 9.01 -2.62 27.40
CA GLU A 199 8.14 -3.68 27.90
C GLU A 199 7.51 -4.52 26.77
N LYS A 200 7.27 -5.80 27.08
CA LYS A 200 6.67 -6.79 26.19
C LYS A 200 5.31 -7.23 26.71
N TYR A 201 4.40 -7.59 25.82
CA TYR A 201 3.11 -8.16 26.19
C TYR A 201 3.30 -9.48 26.96
N ASN A 202 4.34 -10.25 26.66
CA ASN A 202 4.66 -11.52 27.31
C ASN A 202 3.50 -12.53 27.28
N ARG A 203 2.74 -12.52 26.18
CA ARG A 203 1.61 -13.43 25.94
C ARG A 203 1.98 -14.41 24.83
N THR A 204 1.68 -15.68 25.03
CA THR A 204 1.90 -16.71 24.02
C THR A 204 0.86 -17.81 24.09
N GLU A 205 0.81 -18.65 23.06
CA GLU A 205 -0.01 -19.86 22.99
C GLU A 205 0.89 -21.07 22.71
N LEU A 206 0.44 -22.27 23.08
CA LEU A 206 1.21 -23.50 22.84
C LEU A 206 1.48 -23.68 21.35
N GLY A 207 2.76 -23.80 20.97
CA GLY A 207 3.17 -23.94 19.57
C GLY A 207 3.32 -22.60 18.83
N TRP A 208 3.27 -21.48 19.53
CA TRP A 208 3.45 -20.13 18.99
C TRP A 208 4.44 -19.33 19.85
N PHE A 209 4.99 -18.25 19.29
CA PHE A 209 5.78 -17.25 20.01
C PHE A 209 5.34 -15.83 19.65
N ALA A 210 5.54 -14.89 20.56
CA ALA A 210 5.15 -13.50 20.36
C ALA A 210 6.11 -12.76 19.42
N TRP A 211 5.56 -12.05 18.42
CA TRP A 211 6.31 -11.14 17.56
C TRP A 211 6.32 -9.74 18.17
N GLU A 212 7.40 -9.42 18.87
CA GLU A 212 7.53 -8.19 19.63
C GLU A 212 8.89 -7.51 19.44
N PRO A 213 9.28 -7.13 18.19
CA PRO A 213 10.53 -6.43 17.93
C PRO A 213 10.67 -5.15 18.76
N ASP A 214 11.86 -4.92 19.32
CA ASP A 214 12.22 -3.62 19.88
C ASP A 214 12.23 -2.53 18.81
N ALA A 215 12.18 -1.27 19.24
CA ALA A 215 12.44 -0.17 18.34
C ALA A 215 13.85 -0.34 17.73
N ASP A 216 13.95 -0.10 16.43
CA ASP A 216 15.17 -0.39 15.71
C ASP A 216 16.19 0.73 15.91
N ALA A 217 17.35 0.39 16.47
CA ALA A 217 18.47 1.31 16.62
C ALA A 217 19.21 1.60 15.30
N PHE A 218 18.87 0.87 14.22
CA PHE A 218 19.53 0.92 12.91
C PHE A 218 21.05 0.74 12.94
N SER A 219 21.53 -0.07 13.89
CA SER A 219 22.95 -0.47 13.93
C SER A 219 23.24 -1.56 12.88
N GLY A 220 24.52 -1.94 12.72
CA GLY A 220 24.93 -2.88 11.70
C GLY A 220 24.22 -4.25 11.81
N SER A 221 23.44 -4.60 10.79
CA SER A 221 22.66 -5.84 10.72
C SER A 221 22.80 -6.55 9.36
N PRO A 222 22.85 -7.89 9.31
CA PRO A 222 22.84 -8.64 8.05
C PRO A 222 21.59 -8.45 7.19
N ILE A 223 20.46 -8.00 7.75
CA ILE A 223 19.22 -7.74 6.98
C ILE A 223 19.08 -6.27 6.59
N ASP A 224 20.06 -5.41 6.89
CA ASP A 224 20.00 -4.01 6.53
C ASP A 224 20.35 -3.78 5.06
N LEU A 225 19.30 -3.62 4.26
CA LEU A 225 19.37 -3.44 2.81
C LEU A 225 19.39 -1.97 2.38
N ARG A 226 19.61 -1.01 3.29
CA ARG A 226 19.69 0.41 2.94
C ARG A 226 20.73 0.68 1.84
N GLY A 227 21.79 -0.10 1.78
CA GLY A 227 22.82 -0.01 0.73
C GLY A 227 22.36 -0.41 -0.68
N LEU A 228 21.18 -1.03 -0.83
CA LEU A 228 20.57 -1.26 -2.15
C LEU A 228 20.03 0.03 -2.77
N ASN A 229 19.67 1.02 -1.95
CA ASN A 229 19.19 2.31 -2.41
C ASN A 229 20.37 3.23 -2.73
N GLU A 230 20.10 4.24 -3.56
CA GLU A 230 21.03 5.36 -3.70
C GLU A 230 21.26 6.08 -2.35
N THR A 231 22.33 6.88 -2.27
CA THR A 231 22.56 7.72 -1.07
C THR A 231 21.39 8.65 -0.84
N GLU A 232 20.83 9.22 -1.90
CA GLU A 232 19.55 9.92 -1.90
C GLU A 232 18.78 9.55 -3.17
N ALA A 233 17.45 9.54 -3.11
CA ALA A 233 16.64 9.21 -4.28
C ALA A 233 16.88 10.24 -5.38
N GLY A 234 17.31 9.78 -6.55
CA GLY A 234 17.63 10.63 -7.69
C GLY A 234 19.08 11.12 -7.76
N ALA A 235 19.97 10.64 -6.88
CA ALA A 235 21.37 11.03 -6.85
C ALA A 235 22.10 10.71 -8.17
N THR A 236 21.76 9.60 -8.81
CA THR A 236 22.36 9.12 -10.07
C THR A 236 21.46 9.33 -11.28
N GLY A 237 20.38 10.10 -11.15
CA GLY A 237 19.49 10.46 -12.25
C GLY A 237 18.00 10.41 -11.90
N ARG A 238 17.18 10.94 -12.80
CA ARG A 238 15.73 10.71 -12.76
C ARG A 238 15.41 9.32 -13.27
N ILE A 239 14.28 8.80 -12.82
CA ILE A 239 13.71 7.59 -13.39
C ILE A 239 13.11 7.91 -14.76
N VAL A 240 13.57 7.19 -15.77
CA VAL A 240 13.09 7.28 -17.16
C VAL A 240 12.75 5.90 -17.69
N VAL A 241 11.87 5.86 -18.70
CA VAL A 241 11.62 4.64 -19.48
C VAL A 241 12.81 4.38 -20.39
N LYS A 242 13.36 3.16 -20.34
CA LYS A 242 14.45 2.70 -21.21
C LYS A 242 14.17 1.28 -21.68
N GLY A 243 13.74 1.16 -22.94
CA GLY A 243 13.25 -0.12 -23.47
C GLY A 243 12.01 -0.57 -22.71
N GLU A 244 12.00 -1.82 -22.26
CA GLU A 244 10.87 -2.40 -21.53
C GLU A 244 10.87 -2.09 -20.01
N GLY A 245 11.77 -1.25 -19.49
CA GLY A 245 11.85 -1.04 -18.05
C GLY A 245 12.26 0.38 -17.66
N PHE A 246 12.57 0.55 -16.38
CA PHE A 246 13.05 1.81 -15.84
C PHE A 246 14.56 1.85 -15.72
N ALA A 247 15.12 3.05 -15.88
CA ALA A 247 16.53 3.32 -15.63
C ALA A 247 16.73 4.72 -15.07
N HIS A 248 17.89 4.94 -14.46
CA HIS A 248 18.39 6.26 -14.10
C HIS A 248 18.92 6.97 -15.36
N ASP A 249 18.48 8.20 -15.64
CA ASP A 249 18.85 8.93 -16.86
C ASP A 249 20.35 9.26 -16.97
N LYS A 250 21.03 9.60 -15.86
CA LYS A 250 22.47 9.91 -15.89
C LYS A 250 23.35 8.68 -15.85
N SER A 251 23.05 7.70 -14.99
CA SER A 251 23.90 6.49 -14.86
C SER A 251 23.56 5.39 -15.86
N GLY A 252 22.36 5.41 -16.44
CA GLY A 252 21.85 4.39 -17.35
C GLY A 252 21.56 3.03 -16.68
N LYS A 253 21.75 2.92 -15.36
CA LYS A 253 21.50 1.72 -14.55
C LYS A 253 20.00 1.42 -14.52
N GLY A 254 19.62 0.17 -14.79
CA GLY A 254 18.24 -0.28 -14.66
C GLY A 254 17.76 -0.24 -13.21
N GLU A 255 16.48 0.05 -13.00
CA GLU A 255 15.86 0.11 -11.67
C GLU A 255 14.54 -0.67 -11.65
N ARG A 256 14.26 -1.32 -10.52
CA ARG A 256 12.99 -2.00 -10.24
C ARG A 256 12.51 -1.60 -8.86
N PHE A 257 11.20 -1.41 -8.71
CA PHE A 257 10.65 -0.89 -7.47
C PHE A 257 10.08 -2.00 -6.58
N TRP A 258 10.74 -2.27 -5.46
CA TRP A 258 10.14 -2.99 -4.33
C TRP A 258 9.52 -1.92 -3.43
N ALA A 259 8.20 -1.78 -3.51
CA ALA A 259 7.51 -0.59 -3.05
C ALA A 259 6.40 -0.90 -2.05
N VAL A 260 5.88 0.15 -1.41
CA VAL A 260 4.78 0.08 -0.44
C VAL A 260 3.80 1.23 -0.65
N ASN A 261 2.57 1.08 -0.16
CA ASN A 261 1.57 2.14 -0.13
C ASN A 261 1.51 2.81 1.25
N ALA A 262 1.47 4.14 1.27
CA ALA A 262 1.21 4.97 2.45
C ALA A 262 -0.03 5.84 2.20
N GLY A 263 -0.97 5.88 3.15
CA GLY A 263 -2.14 6.75 3.07
C GLY A 263 -1.81 8.22 3.35
N GLY A 264 -2.75 9.12 3.06
CA GLY A 264 -2.60 10.55 3.34
C GLY A 264 -2.43 10.90 4.83
N ASP A 265 -2.83 10.00 5.73
CA ASP A 265 -2.61 10.10 7.18
C ASP A 265 -1.13 10.08 7.57
N PHE A 266 -0.26 9.45 6.78
CA PHE A 266 1.18 9.45 7.00
C PHE A 266 1.81 10.84 6.87
N LEU A 267 1.14 11.80 6.22
CA LEU A 267 1.55 13.20 6.18
C LEU A 267 1.44 13.89 7.55
N ASN A 268 0.66 13.33 8.47
CA ASN A 268 0.51 13.82 9.84
C ASN A 268 1.51 13.17 10.81
N LEU A 269 2.43 12.33 10.32
CA LEU A 269 3.52 11.82 11.15
C LEU A 269 4.44 12.96 11.57
N PRO A 270 4.88 12.97 12.84
CA PRO A 270 5.92 13.89 13.29
C PRO A 270 7.24 13.64 12.55
N PRO A 271 8.09 14.67 12.35
CA PRO A 271 9.30 14.56 11.54
C PRO A 271 10.20 13.36 11.93
N ALA A 272 10.44 13.14 13.22
CA ALA A 272 11.28 12.05 13.69
C ALA A 272 10.71 10.65 13.33
N GLN A 273 9.38 10.49 13.35
CA GLN A 273 8.76 9.22 12.95
C GLN A 273 8.73 9.02 11.45
N MET A 274 8.60 10.11 10.70
CA MET A 274 8.71 10.09 9.25
C MET A 274 10.12 9.68 8.81
N ASP A 275 11.16 10.20 9.47
CA ASP A 275 12.55 9.79 9.29
C ASP A 275 12.78 8.33 9.70
N TYR A 276 12.22 7.91 10.85
CA TYR A 276 12.27 6.52 11.29
C TYR A 276 11.62 5.58 10.27
N LEU A 277 10.42 5.91 9.78
CA LEU A 277 9.72 5.14 8.76
C LEU A 277 10.57 5.03 7.49
N ALA A 278 11.11 6.13 6.97
CA ALA A 278 11.96 6.11 5.78
C ALA A 278 13.18 5.18 5.98
N ARG A 279 13.82 5.24 7.16
CA ARG A 279 14.97 4.39 7.49
C ARG A 279 14.59 2.92 7.68
N HIS A 280 13.43 2.67 8.26
CA HIS A 280 12.85 1.34 8.43
C HIS A 280 12.52 0.71 7.07
N LEU A 281 11.81 1.41 6.19
CA LEU A 281 11.49 0.94 4.85
C LEU A 281 12.76 0.59 4.05
N SER A 282 13.74 1.48 4.03
CA SER A 282 15.00 1.23 3.30
C SER A 282 15.82 0.08 3.89
N LYS A 283 15.80 -0.13 5.21
CA LYS A 283 16.41 -1.32 5.85
C LYS A 283 15.83 -2.61 5.27
N TYR A 284 14.52 -2.66 5.04
CA TYR A 284 13.83 -3.84 4.49
C TYR A 284 13.84 -3.87 2.96
N GLY A 285 14.67 -3.03 2.30
CA GLY A 285 14.92 -3.07 0.87
C GLY A 285 13.90 -2.31 0.01
N VAL A 286 12.99 -1.56 0.64
CA VAL A 286 12.04 -0.68 -0.07
C VAL A 286 12.79 0.49 -0.70
N ASN A 287 12.50 0.77 -1.97
CA ASN A 287 13.07 1.89 -2.73
C ASN A 287 12.02 2.82 -3.34
N MET A 288 10.73 2.59 -3.07
CA MET A 288 9.68 3.54 -3.43
C MET A 288 8.49 3.46 -2.48
N VAL A 289 7.85 4.59 -2.22
CA VAL A 289 6.55 4.70 -1.57
C VAL A 289 5.56 5.36 -2.53
N ARG A 290 4.38 4.75 -2.69
CA ARG A 290 3.21 5.43 -3.27
C ARG A 290 2.46 6.12 -2.15
N LEU A 291 2.43 7.45 -2.18
CA LEU A 291 1.61 8.23 -1.26
C LEU A 291 0.23 8.45 -1.88
N HIS A 292 -0.78 7.88 -1.23
CA HIS A 292 -2.17 7.86 -1.67
C HIS A 292 -3.02 8.76 -0.76
N GLY A 293 -3.22 10.03 -1.15
CA GLY A 293 -3.99 10.99 -0.37
C GLY A 293 -4.36 12.28 -1.11
N GLY A 294 -5.58 12.78 -0.86
CA GLY A 294 -6.10 14.02 -1.46
C GLY A 294 -5.41 15.29 -0.97
N MET A 295 -5.20 16.25 -1.88
CA MET A 295 -4.41 17.48 -1.65
C MET A 295 -5.26 18.76 -1.71
N TRP A 296 -6.55 18.65 -1.40
CA TRP A 296 -7.51 19.76 -1.37
C TRP A 296 -8.01 20.03 0.05
N LYS A 297 -8.60 21.22 0.24
CA LYS A 297 -9.25 21.61 1.50
C LYS A 297 -10.58 20.90 1.64
N ASP A 298 -10.87 20.41 2.84
CA ASP A 298 -12.16 19.76 3.12
C ASP A 298 -13.32 20.76 3.11
N SER A 299 -13.05 22.04 3.38
CA SER A 299 -14.05 23.12 3.35
C SER A 299 -14.47 23.54 1.94
N ASP A 300 -13.56 23.46 0.97
CA ASP A 300 -13.84 23.67 -0.45
C ASP A 300 -12.78 22.93 -1.26
N PHE A 301 -13.20 21.83 -1.90
CA PHE A 301 -12.31 21.00 -2.71
C PHE A 301 -11.73 21.78 -3.90
N ARG A 302 -12.30 22.92 -4.30
CA ARG A 302 -11.75 23.74 -5.39
C ARG A 302 -10.40 24.35 -5.05
N GLU A 303 -10.08 24.44 -3.76
CA GLU A 303 -8.83 25.01 -3.28
C GLU A 303 -7.83 23.91 -2.89
N PRO A 304 -6.57 23.98 -3.36
CA PRO A 304 -5.52 23.13 -2.86
C PRO A 304 -5.25 23.43 -1.37
N ASP A 305 -4.93 22.38 -0.61
CA ASP A 305 -4.52 22.52 0.78
C ASP A 305 -2.99 22.67 0.86
N MET A 306 -2.54 23.92 0.97
CA MET A 306 -1.12 24.25 1.03
C MET A 306 -0.42 23.69 2.28
N ALA A 307 -1.16 23.43 3.38
CA ALA A 307 -0.60 22.80 4.57
C ALA A 307 -0.37 21.30 4.35
N LYS A 308 -1.30 20.60 3.67
CA LYS A 308 -1.08 19.22 3.22
C LYS A 308 0.09 19.12 2.23
N ILE A 309 0.24 20.10 1.32
CA ILE A 309 1.37 20.15 0.38
C ILE A 309 2.71 20.34 1.10
N ASP A 310 2.81 21.20 2.12
CA ASP A 310 4.04 21.31 2.92
C ASP A 310 4.38 19.98 3.64
N LYS A 311 3.38 19.33 4.23
CA LYS A 311 3.54 18.00 4.85
C LYS A 311 4.02 16.95 3.83
N LEU A 312 3.47 16.96 2.61
CA LEU A 312 3.95 16.13 1.50
C LEU A 312 5.41 16.44 1.12
N GLN A 313 5.80 17.71 1.06
CA GLN A 313 7.19 18.12 0.78
C GLN A 313 8.17 17.62 1.83
N ARG A 314 7.77 17.64 3.11
CA ARG A 314 8.55 17.03 4.20
C ARG A 314 8.65 15.52 4.05
N PHE A 315 7.54 14.85 3.74
CA PHE A 315 7.49 13.40 3.50
C PHE A 315 8.44 12.97 2.40
N VAL A 316 8.41 13.65 1.25
CA VAL A 316 9.32 13.38 0.14
C VAL A 316 10.78 13.61 0.57
N ALA A 317 11.08 14.65 1.34
CA ALA A 317 12.43 14.91 1.83
C ALA A 317 12.97 13.79 2.74
N ALA A 318 12.15 13.27 3.66
CA ALA A 318 12.52 12.16 4.53
C ALA A 318 12.78 10.87 3.74
N MET A 319 11.89 10.53 2.79
CA MET A 319 12.06 9.36 1.92
C MET A 319 13.30 9.49 1.02
N LYS A 320 13.50 10.68 0.45
CA LYS A 320 14.65 11.00 -0.40
C LYS A 320 15.98 10.75 0.30
N LYS A 321 16.13 11.18 1.56
CA LYS A 321 17.35 10.96 2.39
C LYS A 321 17.71 9.47 2.52
N GLN A 322 16.72 8.59 2.43
CA GLN A 322 16.91 7.14 2.53
C GLN A 322 16.93 6.42 1.17
N GLY A 323 17.07 7.19 0.07
CA GLY A 323 17.09 6.64 -1.27
C GLY A 323 15.77 6.00 -1.71
N VAL A 324 14.66 6.41 -1.08
CA VAL A 324 13.30 5.95 -1.37
C VAL A 324 12.61 6.98 -2.25
N TYR A 325 12.25 6.60 -3.47
CA TYR A 325 11.49 7.43 -4.39
C TYR A 325 10.02 7.57 -3.97
N THR A 326 9.34 8.59 -4.49
CA THR A 326 7.90 8.81 -4.24
C THR A 326 7.10 8.73 -5.54
N SER A 327 6.01 7.96 -5.52
CA SER A 327 4.89 8.06 -6.45
C SER A 327 3.76 8.84 -5.80
N ILE A 328 3.23 9.86 -6.47
CA ILE A 328 2.13 10.69 -5.95
C ILE A 328 0.81 10.24 -6.57
N SER A 329 -0.11 9.81 -5.70
CA SER A 329 -1.48 9.45 -6.03
C SER A 329 -2.46 10.35 -5.27
N MET A 330 -2.95 11.39 -5.95
CA MET A 330 -3.67 12.47 -5.27
C MET A 330 -5.18 12.43 -5.45
N TYR A 331 -5.72 11.56 -6.31
CA TYR A 331 -7.15 11.53 -6.61
C TYR A 331 -7.73 10.11 -6.65
N PHE A 332 -8.75 9.91 -5.81
CA PHE A 332 -9.61 8.75 -5.79
C PHE A 332 -11.07 9.24 -5.62
N PRO A 333 -12.04 8.89 -6.50
CA PRO A 333 -13.40 9.44 -6.40
C PRO A 333 -14.07 9.19 -5.05
N LEU A 334 -13.73 8.12 -4.33
CA LEU A 334 -14.32 7.82 -3.02
C LEU A 334 -14.00 8.86 -1.94
N TRP A 335 -12.92 9.64 -2.09
CA TRP A 335 -12.54 10.66 -1.11
C TRP A 335 -13.30 11.97 -1.24
N LEU A 336 -14.04 12.16 -2.34
CA LEU A 336 -14.70 13.42 -2.62
C LEU A 336 -16.21 13.22 -2.76
N LYS A 337 -16.96 14.10 -2.10
CA LYS A 337 -18.39 14.30 -2.34
C LYS A 337 -18.61 15.76 -2.69
N PRO A 338 -18.55 16.15 -3.97
CA PRO A 338 -18.53 17.55 -4.35
C PRO A 338 -19.87 18.24 -4.07
N THR A 339 -19.81 19.54 -3.86
CA THR A 339 -20.96 20.46 -3.79
C THR A 339 -20.76 21.58 -4.80
N GLY A 340 -21.84 22.20 -5.28
CA GLY A 340 -21.75 23.31 -6.23
C GLY A 340 -21.34 22.91 -7.65
N ILE A 341 -21.43 21.62 -7.98
CA ILE A 341 -21.47 21.10 -9.35
C ILE A 341 -22.91 20.62 -9.57
N PRO A 342 -23.59 20.97 -10.68
CA PRO A 342 -24.98 20.57 -10.90
C PRO A 342 -25.22 19.07 -10.68
N GLY A 343 -26.20 18.71 -9.86
CA GLY A 343 -26.50 17.32 -9.51
C GLY A 343 -25.63 16.69 -8.40
N TYR A 344 -24.62 17.41 -7.88
CA TYR A 344 -23.82 16.98 -6.73
C TYR A 344 -24.06 17.87 -5.51
N ASN A 345 -24.64 17.27 -4.45
CA ASN A 345 -25.07 17.97 -3.23
C ASN A 345 -24.30 17.48 -1.98
N GLY A 346 -23.12 16.88 -2.16
CA GLY A 346 -22.34 16.29 -1.06
C GLY A 346 -22.76 14.86 -0.68
N ASP A 347 -23.57 14.20 -1.51
CA ASP A 347 -24.15 12.87 -1.27
C ASP A 347 -23.56 11.78 -2.17
N LYS A 348 -23.02 12.13 -3.35
CA LYS A 348 -22.46 11.21 -4.35
C LYS A 348 -20.96 11.40 -4.57
N ASN A 349 -20.28 10.31 -4.93
CA ASN A 349 -18.89 10.34 -5.39
C ASN A 349 -18.81 10.69 -6.89
N PRO A 350 -17.81 11.46 -7.35
CA PRO A 350 -17.69 11.93 -8.72
C PRO A 350 -17.04 10.90 -9.66
N PHE A 351 -17.55 9.66 -9.67
CA PHE A 351 -17.10 8.64 -10.62
C PHE A 351 -17.34 9.11 -12.06
N ALA A 352 -16.37 8.85 -12.93
CA ALA A 352 -16.30 9.25 -14.33
C ALA A 352 -16.33 10.77 -14.63
N LEU A 353 -16.73 11.62 -13.69
CA LEU A 353 -16.86 13.07 -13.87
C LEU A 353 -15.56 13.71 -14.39
N LEU A 354 -14.41 13.20 -13.92
CA LEU A 354 -13.08 13.66 -14.31
C LEU A 354 -12.81 13.53 -15.82
N PHE A 355 -13.44 12.56 -16.50
CA PHE A 355 -13.16 12.28 -17.91
C PHE A 355 -13.86 13.24 -18.88
N PHE A 356 -14.94 13.91 -18.47
CA PHE A 356 -15.77 14.70 -19.39
C PHE A 356 -16.15 16.10 -18.93
N ASN A 357 -16.06 16.43 -17.64
CA ASN A 357 -16.46 17.75 -17.13
C ASN A 357 -15.25 18.71 -17.05
N ASP A 358 -15.18 19.66 -17.99
CA ASP A 358 -14.08 20.62 -18.10
C ASP A 358 -13.86 21.47 -16.84
N ASP A 359 -14.94 21.86 -16.13
CA ASP A 359 -14.82 22.69 -14.93
C ASP A 359 -14.24 21.90 -13.76
N PHE A 360 -14.64 20.63 -13.62
CA PHE A 360 -14.02 19.73 -12.65
C PHE A 360 -12.57 19.42 -13.01
N GLN A 361 -12.25 19.23 -14.30
CA GLN A 361 -10.88 19.05 -14.75
C GLN A 361 -9.99 20.28 -14.47
N LYS A 362 -10.52 21.51 -14.57
CA LYS A 362 -9.78 22.74 -14.19
C LYS A 362 -9.43 22.73 -12.71
N VAL A 363 -10.36 22.35 -11.84
CA VAL A 363 -10.12 22.19 -10.40
C VAL A 363 -9.03 21.14 -10.16
N TYR A 364 -9.18 19.97 -10.76
CA TYR A 364 -8.24 18.86 -10.65
C TYR A 364 -6.82 19.26 -11.10
N ARG A 365 -6.68 19.92 -12.25
CA ARG A 365 -5.39 20.44 -12.74
C ARG A 365 -4.82 21.53 -11.82
N GLY A 366 -5.68 22.31 -11.15
CA GLY A 366 -5.30 23.25 -10.11
C GLY A 366 -4.59 22.60 -8.91
N TRP A 367 -5.04 21.42 -8.48
CA TRP A 367 -4.35 20.66 -7.42
C TRP A 367 -2.95 20.23 -7.86
N TRP A 368 -2.82 19.66 -9.07
CA TRP A 368 -1.51 19.28 -9.62
C TRP A 368 -0.55 20.46 -9.76
N LYS A 369 -1.06 21.63 -10.20
CA LYS A 369 -0.26 22.85 -10.26
C LYS A 369 0.32 23.20 -8.90
N ALA A 370 -0.50 23.19 -7.85
CA ALA A 370 -0.03 23.48 -6.50
C ALA A 370 1.00 22.45 -6.02
N ILE A 371 0.75 21.15 -6.22
CA ILE A 371 1.67 20.08 -5.83
C ILE A 371 3.02 20.22 -6.54
N LEU A 372 3.03 20.40 -7.86
CA LEU A 372 4.25 20.29 -8.66
C LEU A 372 5.09 21.55 -8.68
N THR A 373 4.47 22.73 -8.57
CA THR A 373 5.16 24.02 -8.76
C THR A 373 5.46 24.78 -7.47
N THR A 374 4.87 24.38 -6.34
CA THR A 374 5.21 24.97 -5.05
C THR A 374 6.63 24.58 -4.67
N LYS A 375 7.47 25.57 -4.38
CA LYS A 375 8.86 25.34 -3.99
C LYS A 375 8.91 24.69 -2.60
N SER A 376 9.59 23.56 -2.48
CA SER A 376 9.80 22.89 -1.21
C SER A 376 10.80 23.66 -0.35
N PRO A 377 10.47 24.01 0.91
CA PRO A 377 11.44 24.59 1.83
C PRO A 377 12.49 23.55 2.29
N TYR A 378 12.21 22.26 2.10
CA TYR A 378 13.07 21.15 2.54
C TYR A 378 14.14 20.78 1.52
N SER A 379 13.83 20.79 0.22
CA SER A 379 14.79 20.49 -0.85
C SER A 379 15.24 21.72 -1.65
N GLY A 380 14.52 22.85 -1.53
CA GLY A 380 14.76 24.04 -2.34
C GLY A 380 14.35 23.89 -3.82
N MET A 381 13.79 22.74 -4.21
CA MET A 381 13.29 22.46 -5.56
C MET A 381 11.76 22.46 -5.58
N THR A 382 11.17 22.63 -6.75
CA THR A 382 9.77 22.22 -6.98
C THR A 382 9.71 20.71 -7.22
N PHE A 383 8.57 20.05 -7.05
CA PHE A 383 8.46 18.63 -7.42
C PHE A 383 8.50 18.39 -8.92
N ALA A 384 8.21 19.41 -9.74
CA ALA A 384 8.52 19.38 -11.18
C ALA A 384 10.01 19.11 -11.45
N GLU A 385 10.88 19.60 -10.56
CA GLU A 385 12.33 19.53 -10.65
C GLU A 385 12.96 18.46 -9.76
N ASP A 386 12.31 17.95 -8.73
CA ASP A 386 12.96 17.01 -7.79
C ASP A 386 12.98 15.58 -8.38
N PRO A 387 14.16 14.96 -8.62
CA PRO A 387 14.21 13.60 -9.16
C PRO A 387 13.67 12.53 -8.20
N ALA A 388 13.50 12.84 -6.90
CA ALA A 388 12.93 11.91 -5.93
C ALA A 388 11.42 11.67 -6.12
N VAL A 389 10.72 12.60 -6.77
CA VAL A 389 9.32 12.40 -7.20
C VAL A 389 9.37 11.75 -8.58
N ALA A 390 9.30 10.42 -8.59
CA ALA A 390 9.46 9.64 -9.81
C ALA A 390 8.17 9.60 -10.62
N PHE A 391 7.03 9.34 -9.97
CA PHE A 391 5.77 9.04 -10.65
C PHE A 391 4.61 9.95 -10.21
N ALA A 392 3.73 10.29 -11.17
CA ALA A 392 2.46 10.97 -10.94
C ALA A 392 1.31 10.12 -11.50
N GLU A 393 0.37 9.74 -10.63
CA GLU A 393 -0.81 8.96 -10.99
C GLU A 393 -1.98 9.88 -11.31
N LEU A 394 -2.56 9.76 -12.50
CA LEU A 394 -3.68 10.62 -12.88
C LEU A 394 -4.97 10.27 -12.15
N VAL A 395 -5.28 8.99 -11.96
CA VAL A 395 -6.52 8.58 -11.29
C VAL A 395 -6.40 7.20 -10.67
N ASN A 396 -6.80 7.08 -9.41
CA ASN A 396 -6.92 5.80 -8.74
C ASN A 396 -8.31 5.20 -8.98
N GLU A 397 -8.35 3.93 -9.42
CA GLU A 397 -9.54 3.09 -9.47
C GLU A 397 -10.83 3.70 -10.10
N ASP A 398 -10.69 4.39 -11.23
CA ASP A 398 -11.83 4.87 -12.02
C ASP A 398 -11.61 4.61 -13.51
N SER A 399 -12.68 4.31 -14.23
CA SER A 399 -12.67 4.05 -15.67
C SER A 399 -14.07 4.24 -16.24
N ASN A 400 -14.17 4.85 -17.43
CA ASN A 400 -15.43 4.89 -18.19
C ASN A 400 -15.93 3.50 -18.61
N LEU A 401 -15.08 2.46 -18.49
CA LEU A 401 -15.35 1.09 -18.89
C LEU A 401 -15.58 0.15 -17.70
N PHE A 402 -15.76 0.69 -16.49
CA PHE A 402 -16.09 -0.07 -15.27
C PHE A 402 -17.53 0.19 -14.81
N TRP A 403 -18.05 -0.67 -13.91
CA TRP A 403 -19.42 -0.60 -13.39
C TRP A 403 -19.76 0.70 -12.66
N THR A 404 -18.78 1.52 -12.31
CA THR A 404 -19.02 2.86 -11.74
C THR A 404 -19.56 3.85 -12.78
N PHE A 405 -19.33 3.61 -14.08
CA PHE A 405 -20.01 4.32 -15.17
C PHE A 405 -21.45 3.81 -15.34
N THR A 406 -22.35 4.32 -14.49
CA THR A 406 -23.79 4.08 -14.56
C THR A 406 -24.54 5.39 -14.82
N PRO A 407 -24.82 5.72 -16.10
CA PRO A 407 -25.57 6.90 -16.49
C PRO A 407 -26.85 7.10 -15.67
N TYR A 408 -27.09 8.32 -15.19
CA TYR A 408 -28.25 8.71 -14.38
C TYR A 408 -28.36 8.07 -12.98
N GLN A 409 -27.45 7.17 -12.60
CA GLN A 409 -27.39 6.55 -11.27
C GLN A 409 -26.21 7.11 -10.48
N ASN A 410 -24.98 6.74 -10.85
CA ASN A 410 -23.77 7.30 -10.24
C ASN A 410 -23.45 8.68 -10.80
N ILE A 411 -23.73 8.89 -12.09
CA ILE A 411 -23.58 10.19 -12.76
C ILE A 411 -24.94 10.92 -12.68
N PRO A 412 -25.02 12.11 -12.06
CA PRO A 412 -26.27 12.86 -11.96
C PRO A 412 -26.86 13.24 -13.32
N ALA A 413 -28.19 13.36 -13.40
CA ALA A 413 -28.90 13.66 -14.64
C ALA A 413 -28.48 15.01 -15.25
N GLU A 414 -28.09 15.97 -14.43
CA GLU A 414 -27.62 17.30 -14.81
C GLU A 414 -26.25 17.27 -15.51
N GLN A 415 -25.47 16.21 -15.29
CA GLN A 415 -24.17 16.02 -15.92
C GLN A 415 -24.26 15.26 -17.25
N MET A 416 -25.30 14.43 -17.41
CA MET A 416 -25.47 13.60 -18.59
C MET A 416 -25.49 14.37 -19.92
N PRO A 417 -26.17 15.54 -20.04
CA PRO A 417 -26.16 16.31 -21.29
C PRO A 417 -24.75 16.68 -21.80
N ILE A 418 -23.76 16.82 -20.90
CA ILE A 418 -22.38 17.16 -21.27
C ILE A 418 -21.75 15.99 -22.05
N ILE A 419 -21.70 14.81 -21.44
CA ILE A 419 -21.05 13.65 -22.05
C ILE A 419 -21.88 13.06 -23.21
N GLU A 420 -23.21 13.16 -23.18
CA GLU A 420 -24.08 12.77 -24.29
C GLU A 420 -23.89 13.68 -25.52
N LYS A 421 -23.64 14.98 -25.30
CA LYS A 421 -23.31 15.92 -26.36
C LYS A 421 -21.93 15.66 -26.93
N GLN A 422 -20.94 15.35 -26.09
CA GLN A 422 -19.62 14.92 -26.55
C GLN A 422 -19.70 13.64 -27.39
N PHE A 423 -20.55 12.68 -27.00
CA PHE A 423 -20.79 11.48 -27.80
C PHE A 423 -21.49 11.81 -29.12
N GLY A 424 -22.50 12.68 -29.09
CA GLY A 424 -23.16 13.16 -30.31
C GLY A 424 -22.21 13.87 -31.28
N ASP A 425 -21.28 14.69 -30.77
CA ASP A 425 -20.25 15.36 -31.58
C ASP A 425 -19.26 14.36 -32.19
N TRP A 426 -18.92 13.31 -31.45
CA TRP A 426 -18.12 12.19 -31.96
C TRP A 426 -18.85 11.45 -33.09
N LEU A 427 -20.14 11.17 -32.92
CA LEU A 427 -20.97 10.53 -33.93
C LEU A 427 -21.17 11.42 -35.16
N ALA A 428 -21.33 12.72 -34.96
CA ALA A 428 -21.44 13.68 -36.06
C ALA A 428 -20.17 13.68 -36.93
N LYS A 429 -18.98 13.54 -36.32
CA LYS A 429 -17.72 13.38 -37.07
C LYS A 429 -17.67 12.06 -37.86
N LYS A 430 -18.18 10.96 -37.29
CA LYS A 430 -18.14 9.64 -37.92
C LYS A 430 -19.20 9.43 -39.01
N TYR A 431 -20.44 9.84 -38.76
CA TYR A 431 -21.61 9.57 -39.61
C TYR A 431 -22.13 10.81 -40.35
N GLY A 432 -21.60 12.00 -40.06
CA GLY A 432 -22.09 13.26 -40.64
C GLY A 432 -23.43 13.73 -40.07
N GLY A 433 -23.78 13.31 -38.85
CA GLY A 433 -24.99 13.68 -38.10
C GLY A 433 -25.38 12.63 -37.05
N VAL A 434 -25.95 13.05 -35.91
CA VAL A 434 -26.45 12.14 -34.86
C VAL A 434 -27.66 11.34 -35.34
N ASP A 435 -28.54 11.97 -36.12
CA ASP A 435 -29.67 11.35 -36.82
C ASP A 435 -29.23 10.21 -37.75
N LYS A 436 -28.13 10.42 -38.49
CA LYS A 436 -27.53 9.39 -39.35
C LYS A 436 -26.93 8.25 -38.56
N ALA A 437 -26.31 8.52 -37.41
CA ALA A 437 -25.82 7.48 -36.51
C ALA A 437 -26.99 6.62 -35.98
N PHE A 438 -28.08 7.25 -35.52
CA PHE A 438 -29.28 6.55 -35.06
C PHE A 438 -29.91 5.68 -36.16
N THR A 439 -29.91 6.18 -37.40
CA THR A 439 -30.34 5.43 -38.57
C THR A 439 -29.43 4.23 -38.84
N ALA A 440 -28.11 4.42 -38.79
CA ALA A 440 -27.12 3.35 -38.96
C ALA A 440 -27.20 2.26 -37.88
N TRP A 441 -27.65 2.63 -36.67
CA TRP A 441 -27.87 1.69 -35.56
C TRP A 441 -29.22 0.96 -35.60
N GLY A 442 -30.09 1.24 -36.59
CA GLY A 442 -31.40 0.60 -36.72
C GLY A 442 -32.47 1.13 -35.75
N GLY A 443 -32.29 2.32 -35.16
CA GLY A 443 -33.37 3.07 -34.50
C GLY A 443 -33.75 2.64 -33.07
N SER A 444 -32.97 1.81 -32.38
CA SER A 444 -33.22 1.51 -30.96
C SER A 444 -32.80 2.69 -30.07
N GLY A 445 -33.77 3.39 -29.48
CA GLY A 445 -33.52 4.55 -28.61
C GLY A 445 -32.95 4.17 -27.24
N GLN A 446 -32.05 4.99 -26.72
CA GLN A 446 -31.58 4.97 -25.33
C GLN A 446 -32.03 6.25 -24.61
N ARG A 447 -32.11 6.18 -23.27
CA ARG A 447 -32.29 7.38 -22.46
C ARG A 447 -31.15 8.36 -22.75
N GLY A 448 -31.49 9.60 -23.10
CA GLY A 448 -30.53 10.64 -23.47
C GLY A 448 -30.39 10.89 -24.97
N ASP A 449 -30.94 10.01 -25.83
CA ASP A 449 -30.99 10.24 -27.28
C ASP A 449 -31.86 11.47 -27.60
N ASP A 450 -31.27 12.45 -28.27
CA ASP A 450 -31.92 13.69 -28.68
C ASP A 450 -31.16 14.28 -29.87
N ALA A 451 -31.55 13.88 -31.08
CA ALA A 451 -30.89 14.31 -32.32
C ALA A 451 -30.95 15.84 -32.52
N ASN A 452 -32.02 16.49 -32.05
CA ASN A 452 -32.18 17.94 -32.16
C ASN A 452 -31.19 18.69 -31.27
N ALA A 453 -30.93 18.17 -30.06
CA ALA A 453 -29.89 18.67 -29.18
C ALA A 453 -28.48 18.15 -29.54
N GLY A 454 -28.36 17.30 -30.56
CA GLY A 454 -27.11 16.63 -30.92
C GLY A 454 -26.57 15.73 -29.82
N ARG A 455 -27.44 15.08 -29.04
CA ARG A 455 -27.08 14.19 -27.93
C ARG A 455 -27.38 12.74 -28.26
N ALA A 456 -26.49 11.85 -27.82
CA ALA A 456 -26.68 10.41 -27.87
C ALA A 456 -26.51 9.81 -26.47
N GLY A 457 -27.49 9.01 -26.06
CA GLY A 457 -27.50 8.27 -24.80
C GLY A 457 -26.62 7.02 -24.82
N PHE A 458 -26.27 6.53 -23.63
CA PHE A 458 -25.35 5.42 -23.44
C PHE A 458 -26.08 4.11 -23.21
N MET A 459 -25.56 3.03 -23.80
CA MET A 459 -25.98 1.68 -23.47
C MET A 459 -25.35 1.24 -22.13
N PRO A 460 -26.04 0.42 -21.32
CA PRO A 460 -25.41 -0.25 -20.19
C PRO A 460 -24.19 -1.06 -20.64
N LEU A 461 -23.08 -1.03 -19.89
CA LEU A 461 -21.85 -1.74 -20.28
C LEU A 461 -22.08 -3.24 -20.52
N TYR A 462 -22.97 -3.88 -19.76
CA TYR A 462 -23.40 -5.27 -19.99
C TYR A 462 -23.93 -5.49 -21.41
N ASP A 463 -24.79 -4.59 -21.90
CA ASP A 463 -25.32 -4.67 -23.25
C ASP A 463 -24.23 -4.38 -24.29
N VAL A 464 -23.31 -3.46 -24.00
CA VAL A 464 -22.19 -3.12 -24.88
C VAL A 464 -21.37 -4.37 -25.22
N PHE A 465 -20.86 -5.08 -24.20
CA PHE A 465 -19.98 -6.22 -24.44
C PHE A 465 -20.70 -7.51 -24.87
N ASN A 466 -22.03 -7.63 -24.65
CA ASN A 466 -22.82 -8.76 -25.13
C ASN A 466 -23.37 -8.58 -26.55
N LYS A 467 -24.00 -7.43 -26.85
CA LYS A 467 -24.64 -7.18 -28.16
C LYS A 467 -23.62 -6.93 -29.26
N ARG A 468 -22.60 -6.11 -28.97
CA ARG A 468 -21.48 -5.79 -29.88
C ARG A 468 -21.90 -5.29 -31.27
N ASP A 469 -23.11 -4.76 -31.39
CA ASP A 469 -23.59 -4.13 -32.63
C ASP A 469 -22.89 -2.78 -32.86
N ALA A 470 -23.22 -2.09 -33.95
CA ALA A 470 -22.60 -0.81 -34.29
C ALA A 470 -22.72 0.23 -33.15
N ARG A 471 -23.85 0.25 -32.42
CA ARG A 471 -24.04 1.17 -31.29
C ARG A 471 -23.17 0.78 -30.10
N SER A 472 -23.06 -0.51 -29.78
CA SER A 472 -22.15 -1.01 -28.75
C SER A 472 -20.70 -0.64 -29.04
N GLN A 473 -20.25 -0.86 -30.28
CA GLN A 473 -18.89 -0.56 -30.74
C GLN A 473 -18.58 0.93 -30.65
N ASP A 474 -19.51 1.78 -31.12
CA ASP A 474 -19.39 3.23 -31.04
C ASP A 474 -19.39 3.74 -29.60
N THR A 475 -20.24 3.19 -28.74
CA THR A 475 -20.30 3.54 -27.32
C THR A 475 -18.98 3.21 -26.62
N ALA A 476 -18.49 1.97 -26.75
CA ALA A 476 -17.24 1.54 -26.12
C ALA A 476 -16.04 2.35 -26.62
N ARG A 477 -15.99 2.61 -27.93
CA ARG A 477 -14.92 3.39 -28.55
C ARG A 477 -14.93 4.84 -28.09
N PHE A 478 -16.08 5.50 -28.08
CA PHE A 478 -16.20 6.87 -27.57
C PHE A 478 -15.75 6.96 -26.11
N LEU A 479 -16.19 6.04 -25.24
CA LEU A 479 -15.81 6.04 -23.82
C LEU A 479 -14.30 5.89 -23.62
N ALA A 480 -13.66 5.01 -24.40
CA ALA A 480 -12.21 4.82 -24.38
C ALA A 480 -11.45 6.06 -24.92
N GLU A 481 -11.92 6.67 -26.02
CA GLU A 481 -11.31 7.87 -26.60
C GLU A 481 -11.51 9.11 -25.70
N ASN A 482 -12.66 9.25 -25.02
CA ASN A 482 -12.91 10.30 -24.05
C ASN A 482 -11.96 10.19 -22.85
N GLN A 483 -11.80 8.98 -22.30
CA GLN A 483 -10.83 8.71 -21.23
C GLN A 483 -9.39 9.01 -21.70
N ALA A 484 -9.03 8.59 -22.92
CA ALA A 484 -7.72 8.85 -23.50
C ALA A 484 -7.44 10.36 -23.67
N GLN A 485 -8.45 11.12 -24.12
CA GLN A 485 -8.33 12.57 -24.26
C GLN A 485 -7.99 13.23 -22.93
N PHE A 486 -8.69 12.88 -21.85
CA PHE A 486 -8.39 13.40 -20.51
C PHE A 486 -6.95 13.07 -20.08
N PHE A 487 -6.50 11.83 -20.28
CA PHE A 487 -5.14 11.42 -19.92
C PHE A 487 -4.09 12.19 -20.73
N SER A 488 -4.27 12.31 -22.03
CA SER A 488 -3.34 13.01 -22.93
C SER A 488 -3.22 14.48 -22.58
N GLU A 489 -4.34 15.17 -22.41
CA GLU A 489 -4.37 16.59 -22.07
C GLU A 489 -3.76 16.87 -20.69
N THR A 490 -4.05 16.01 -19.71
CA THR A 490 -3.51 16.17 -18.36
C THR A 490 -2.02 15.83 -18.32
N ALA A 491 -1.56 14.75 -18.96
CA ALA A 491 -0.15 14.42 -19.04
C ALA A 491 0.65 15.54 -19.73
N LYS A 492 0.11 16.11 -20.81
CA LYS A 492 0.67 17.29 -21.48
C LYS A 492 0.72 18.50 -20.54
N TYR A 493 -0.33 18.76 -19.78
CA TYR A 493 -0.37 19.82 -18.78
C TYR A 493 0.75 19.64 -17.74
N LEU A 494 0.90 18.45 -17.16
CA LEU A 494 1.95 18.18 -16.16
C LEU A 494 3.36 18.36 -16.76
N LYS A 495 3.63 17.77 -17.93
CA LYS A 495 4.98 17.74 -18.52
C LYS A 495 5.37 19.05 -19.20
N SER A 496 4.47 19.61 -20.02
CA SER A 496 4.78 20.75 -20.88
C SER A 496 4.50 22.10 -20.21
N GLU A 497 3.41 22.22 -19.45
CA GLU A 497 3.04 23.49 -18.83
C GLU A 497 3.61 23.64 -17.42
N LEU A 498 3.56 22.58 -16.60
CA LEU A 498 4.13 22.60 -15.25
C LEU A 498 5.61 22.19 -15.20
N GLY A 499 6.16 21.66 -16.31
CA GLY A 499 7.57 21.28 -16.42
C GLY A 499 7.95 20.02 -15.64
N TYR A 500 7.00 19.15 -15.28
CA TYR A 500 7.27 17.91 -14.57
C TYR A 500 8.14 16.97 -15.41
N LYS A 501 9.27 16.57 -14.84
CA LYS A 501 10.27 15.72 -15.51
C LYS A 501 10.19 14.24 -15.12
N GLY A 502 9.31 13.88 -14.19
CA GLY A 502 9.05 12.49 -13.84
C GLY A 502 8.09 11.82 -14.82
N LEU A 503 7.76 10.56 -14.53
CA LEU A 503 6.87 9.74 -15.34
C LEU A 503 5.41 9.88 -14.88
N VAL A 504 4.47 9.74 -15.81
CA VAL A 504 3.03 9.89 -15.60
C VAL A 504 2.34 8.61 -16.05
N TYR A 505 1.43 8.10 -15.22
CA TYR A 505 0.61 6.93 -15.51
C TYR A 505 -0.86 7.19 -15.16
N GLY A 506 -1.74 6.39 -15.78
CA GLY A 506 -3.18 6.63 -15.79
C GLY A 506 -3.92 5.75 -14.80
N SER A 507 -5.04 5.19 -15.23
CA SER A 507 -5.87 4.34 -14.37
C SER A 507 -5.24 2.96 -14.17
N ASN A 508 -5.21 2.54 -12.90
CA ASN A 508 -4.78 1.22 -12.44
C ASN A 508 -5.93 0.19 -12.41
N TRP A 509 -7.12 0.57 -12.87
CA TRP A 509 -8.33 -0.19 -12.60
C TRP A 509 -8.62 -1.31 -13.60
N ILE A 510 -9.64 -2.10 -13.26
CA ILE A 510 -10.23 -3.12 -14.12
C ILE A 510 -11.50 -2.60 -14.82
N THR A 511 -12.05 -3.38 -15.74
CA THR A 511 -13.23 -3.03 -16.54
C THR A 511 -14.40 -3.99 -16.27
N ALA A 512 -15.58 -3.68 -16.80
CA ALA A 512 -16.77 -4.54 -16.68
C ALA A 512 -16.61 -5.90 -17.40
N ASP A 513 -15.72 -5.99 -18.40
CA ASP A 513 -15.30 -7.24 -19.06
C ASP A 513 -13.82 -7.13 -19.45
N SER A 514 -12.95 -7.95 -18.86
CA SER A 514 -11.50 -7.91 -19.15
C SER A 514 -11.14 -8.35 -20.55
N GLN A 515 -12.00 -9.12 -21.22
CA GLN A 515 -11.72 -9.63 -22.55
C GLN A 515 -11.94 -8.57 -23.62
N ARG A 516 -13.06 -7.84 -23.54
CA ARG A 516 -13.50 -6.91 -24.59
C ARG A 516 -13.24 -5.46 -24.23
N LEU A 517 -13.49 -5.08 -22.97
CA LEU A 517 -13.31 -3.70 -22.51
C LEU A 517 -11.93 -3.46 -21.91
N GLY A 518 -11.32 -4.48 -21.29
CA GLY A 518 -9.97 -4.39 -20.72
C GLY A 518 -8.91 -3.87 -21.71
N PRO A 519 -8.84 -4.40 -22.95
CA PRO A 519 -7.88 -3.91 -23.93
C PRO A 519 -8.16 -2.47 -24.40
N LEU A 520 -9.43 -2.04 -24.44
CA LEU A 520 -9.79 -0.64 -24.74
C LEU A 520 -9.31 0.30 -23.64
N ASP A 521 -9.46 -0.09 -22.37
CA ASP A 521 -8.94 0.68 -21.24
C ASP A 521 -7.41 0.80 -21.30
N LYS A 522 -6.69 -0.30 -21.57
CA LYS A 522 -5.22 -0.26 -21.70
C LYS A 522 -4.79 0.54 -22.93
N LEU A 523 -5.51 0.45 -24.05
CA LEU A 523 -5.26 1.32 -25.20
C LEU A 523 -5.47 2.80 -24.83
N SER A 524 -6.50 3.15 -24.04
CA SER A 524 -6.74 4.54 -23.62
C SER A 524 -5.58 5.09 -22.79
N ASN A 525 -4.83 4.24 -22.07
CA ASN A 525 -3.64 4.66 -21.36
C ASN A 525 -2.45 4.85 -22.32
N ILE A 526 -2.15 3.83 -23.14
CA ILE A 526 -0.99 3.83 -24.06
C ILE A 526 -1.13 4.91 -25.14
N GLY A 527 -2.31 5.00 -25.77
CA GLY A 527 -2.61 5.94 -26.85
C GLY A 527 -2.58 7.41 -26.42
N SER A 528 -2.54 7.68 -25.12
CA SER A 528 -2.51 9.02 -24.53
C SER A 528 -1.11 9.55 -24.26
N GLY A 529 -0.07 8.79 -24.58
CA GLY A 529 1.32 9.19 -24.32
C GLY A 529 1.73 9.12 -22.85
N LEU A 530 1.05 8.27 -22.06
CA LEU A 530 1.48 7.91 -20.71
C LEU A 530 2.72 7.02 -20.78
N ASP A 531 3.57 7.08 -19.75
CA ASP A 531 4.93 6.53 -19.82
C ASP A 531 4.97 5.00 -19.61
N PHE A 532 4.04 4.47 -18.83
CA PHE A 532 3.99 3.05 -18.47
C PHE A 532 2.57 2.65 -18.00
N LEU A 533 2.38 1.37 -17.72
CA LEU A 533 1.09 0.82 -17.30
C LEU A 533 1.09 0.36 -15.85
N ASP A 534 -0.10 0.42 -15.28
CA ASP A 534 -0.38 0.03 -13.90
C ASP A 534 -1.63 -0.85 -13.83
N ARG A 535 -1.72 -1.62 -12.74
CA ARG A 535 -2.85 -2.44 -12.33
C ARG A 535 -2.83 -2.72 -10.82
N HIS A 536 -4.01 -2.95 -10.26
CA HIS A 536 -4.16 -3.54 -8.93
C HIS A 536 -4.37 -5.07 -9.00
N GLY A 537 -4.07 -5.78 -7.92
CA GLY A 537 -4.33 -7.20 -7.81
C GLY A 537 -4.31 -7.73 -6.38
N TYR A 538 -5.44 -8.24 -5.92
CA TYR A 538 -5.59 -8.81 -4.59
C TYR A 538 -5.77 -10.34 -4.64
N PHE A 539 -5.13 -11.08 -3.72
CA PHE A 539 -5.39 -12.51 -3.58
C PHE A 539 -6.38 -12.76 -2.44
N ASP A 540 -7.65 -12.54 -2.74
CA ASP A 540 -8.73 -12.70 -1.77
C ASP A 540 -9.04 -14.15 -1.46
N THR A 541 -9.43 -14.39 -0.21
CA THR A 541 -10.10 -15.62 0.21
C THR A 541 -11.61 -15.39 0.32
N PHE A 542 -12.39 -16.46 0.47
CA PHE A 542 -13.77 -16.30 0.90
C PHE A 542 -13.80 -15.54 2.24
N HIS A 543 -14.41 -14.36 2.26
CA HIS A 543 -14.62 -13.55 3.46
C HIS A 543 -15.96 -12.82 3.34
N GLU A 544 -16.91 -13.11 4.23
CA GLU A 544 -18.29 -12.63 4.17
C GLU A 544 -18.68 -11.95 5.49
N GLY A 545 -19.27 -10.76 5.35
CA GLY A 545 -19.70 -9.91 6.46
C GLY A 545 -20.03 -8.49 5.97
N GLU A 546 -20.72 -7.71 6.80
CA GLU A 546 -21.08 -6.32 6.47
C GLU A 546 -19.84 -5.50 6.08
N ARG A 547 -18.74 -5.71 6.83
CA ARG A 547 -17.50 -4.92 6.75
C ARG A 547 -16.28 -5.74 6.30
N ALA A 548 -16.50 -6.99 5.89
CA ALA A 548 -15.47 -7.95 5.49
C ALA A 548 -14.55 -7.48 4.35
N GLY A 549 -15.02 -6.49 3.56
CA GLY A 549 -14.26 -5.86 2.49
C GLY A 549 -13.11 -4.98 2.95
N TYR A 550 -13.14 -4.45 4.19
CA TYR A 550 -12.15 -3.46 4.65
C TYR A 550 -11.77 -3.60 6.14
N SER A 551 -12.33 -4.56 6.86
CA SER A 551 -12.09 -4.78 8.29
C SER A 551 -12.19 -6.27 8.63
N LEU A 552 -11.66 -6.63 9.80
CA LEU A 552 -11.89 -7.92 10.46
C LEU A 552 -12.86 -7.71 11.62
N ASN A 553 -13.92 -8.52 11.71
CA ASN A 553 -14.91 -8.41 12.78
C ASN A 553 -15.37 -9.79 13.26
N ASN A 554 -15.76 -9.86 14.53
CA ASN A 554 -16.42 -11.05 15.08
C ASN A 554 -17.75 -11.30 14.34
N GLY A 555 -18.08 -12.56 14.12
CA GLY A 555 -19.27 -13.01 13.39
C GLY A 555 -19.09 -13.12 11.87
N GLU A 556 -18.02 -12.59 11.29
CA GLU A 556 -17.71 -12.73 9.87
C GLU A 556 -17.26 -14.16 9.55
N LYS A 557 -17.56 -14.61 8.33
CA LYS A 557 -17.24 -15.97 7.86
C LYS A 557 -16.08 -15.93 6.89
N TYR A 558 -15.17 -16.90 6.96
CA TYR A 558 -14.06 -16.99 6.03
C TYR A 558 -13.55 -18.42 5.83
N ASP A 559 -12.80 -18.63 4.75
CA ASP A 559 -12.01 -19.86 4.51
C ASP A 559 -10.54 -19.46 4.27
N ASP A 560 -9.61 -20.40 4.40
CA ASP A 560 -8.22 -20.17 3.96
C ASP A 560 -8.08 -20.51 2.47
N ARG A 561 -7.15 -19.80 1.82
CA ARG A 561 -6.85 -20.00 0.40
C ARG A 561 -5.37 -19.84 0.17
N THR A 562 -4.74 -20.86 -0.43
CA THR A 562 -3.36 -20.74 -0.94
C THR A 562 -3.38 -20.57 -2.46
N ALA A 563 -2.51 -19.70 -2.96
CA ALA A 563 -2.19 -19.56 -4.37
C ALA A 563 -1.64 -20.86 -4.95
N LEU A 564 -0.89 -21.62 -4.14
CA LEU A 564 -0.03 -22.70 -4.58
C LEU A 564 -0.79 -23.89 -5.18
N THR A 565 -2.07 -24.04 -4.89
CA THR A 565 -2.95 -25.08 -5.45
C THR A 565 -3.93 -24.55 -6.51
N PHE A 566 -3.86 -23.25 -6.82
CA PHE A 566 -4.85 -22.54 -7.62
C PHE A 566 -6.29 -22.73 -7.12
N GLN A 567 -6.48 -22.87 -5.81
CA GLN A 567 -7.83 -22.96 -5.24
C GLN A 567 -8.61 -21.69 -5.58
N ALA A 568 -9.87 -21.80 -6.00
CA ALA A 568 -10.77 -20.66 -6.13
C ALA A 568 -11.11 -20.07 -4.75
N ALA A 569 -11.63 -18.83 -4.71
CA ALA A 569 -11.96 -18.17 -3.45
C ALA A 569 -13.00 -18.98 -2.65
N LYS A 570 -14.00 -19.54 -3.34
CA LYS A 570 -14.90 -20.55 -2.78
C LYS A 570 -14.44 -21.94 -3.21
N ARG A 571 -14.19 -22.86 -2.27
CA ARG A 571 -13.74 -24.23 -2.59
C ARG A 571 -14.65 -24.96 -3.58
N ALA A 572 -15.96 -24.72 -3.50
CA ALA A 572 -16.95 -25.32 -4.41
C ALA A 572 -16.77 -24.92 -5.89
N GLU A 573 -16.06 -23.83 -6.18
CA GLU A 573 -15.75 -23.36 -7.53
C GLU A 573 -14.51 -24.07 -8.13
N GLY A 574 -13.83 -24.94 -7.37
CA GLY A 574 -12.69 -25.72 -7.84
C GLY A 574 -11.40 -24.92 -7.96
N GLN A 575 -10.78 -24.94 -9.14
CA GLN A 575 -9.52 -24.23 -9.40
C GLN A 575 -9.75 -22.92 -10.16
N SER A 576 -9.07 -21.86 -9.71
CA SER A 576 -8.93 -20.59 -10.42
C SER A 576 -7.45 -20.27 -10.62
N PHE A 577 -7.03 -20.24 -11.88
CA PHE A 577 -5.67 -19.86 -12.29
C PHE A 577 -5.47 -18.34 -12.38
N ASN A 578 -6.44 -17.57 -11.92
CA ASN A 578 -6.38 -16.11 -11.89
C ASN A 578 -5.61 -15.67 -10.63
N MET A 579 -4.43 -15.08 -10.83
CA MET A 579 -3.51 -14.69 -9.77
C MET A 579 -3.10 -13.22 -9.91
N PRO A 580 -3.06 -12.43 -8.82
CA PRO A 580 -2.67 -11.02 -8.91
C PRO A 580 -1.24 -10.80 -9.39
N LEU A 581 -0.34 -11.77 -9.23
CA LEU A 581 1.04 -11.65 -9.71
C LEU A 581 1.19 -11.84 -11.24
N MET A 582 0.16 -12.30 -11.95
CA MET A 582 0.26 -12.55 -13.40
C MET A 582 0.17 -11.22 -14.16
N ASP A 583 1.29 -10.76 -14.67
CA ASP A 583 1.48 -9.44 -15.25
C ASP A 583 1.49 -9.51 -16.78
N LEU A 584 0.47 -8.91 -17.40
CA LEU A 584 0.34 -8.85 -18.86
C LEU A 584 1.01 -7.58 -19.38
N ARG A 585 2.09 -7.75 -20.15
CA ARG A 585 2.85 -6.64 -20.74
C ARG A 585 2.13 -6.11 -21.96
N HIS A 586 1.85 -4.82 -22.03
CA HIS A 586 1.22 -4.23 -23.22
C HIS A 586 2.20 -3.36 -24.01
N ASN A 587 2.31 -3.59 -25.32
CA ASN A 587 3.24 -2.91 -26.23
C ASN A 587 4.70 -2.86 -25.71
N ASP A 588 5.08 -3.84 -24.90
CA ASP A 588 6.38 -3.94 -24.22
C ASP A 588 6.75 -2.72 -23.36
N LEU A 589 5.80 -1.83 -23.04
CA LEU A 589 5.98 -0.75 -22.08
C LEU A 589 6.21 -1.30 -20.67
N PRO A 590 6.91 -0.55 -19.80
CA PRO A 590 7.04 -0.91 -18.39
C PRO A 590 5.67 -1.17 -17.75
N SER A 591 5.62 -2.12 -16.83
CA SER A 591 4.41 -2.52 -16.11
C SER A 591 4.70 -2.57 -14.61
N ILE A 592 3.83 -1.94 -13.82
CA ILE A 592 3.88 -1.99 -12.37
C ILE A 592 2.56 -2.50 -11.80
N ILE A 593 2.61 -2.97 -10.55
CA ILE A 593 1.44 -3.36 -9.78
C ILE A 593 1.41 -2.47 -8.54
N THR A 594 0.67 -1.35 -8.59
CA THR A 594 0.66 -0.37 -7.48
C THR A 594 -0.10 -0.82 -6.24
N GLU A 595 -0.88 -1.89 -6.32
CA GLU A 595 -1.47 -2.54 -5.14
C GLU A 595 -1.49 -4.07 -5.28
N ILE A 596 -0.71 -4.74 -4.42
CA ILE A 596 -0.79 -6.19 -4.24
C ILE A 596 -0.84 -6.57 -2.76
N ASN A 597 -1.82 -7.39 -2.39
CA ASN A 597 -1.97 -7.90 -1.02
C ASN A 597 -2.63 -9.29 -0.98
N TYR A 598 -2.31 -10.07 0.05
CA TYR A 598 -2.99 -11.30 0.43
C TYR A 598 -3.74 -10.99 1.74
N PRO A 599 -5.02 -10.57 1.68
CA PRO A 599 -5.66 -9.98 2.85
C PRO A 599 -5.91 -10.99 3.97
N MET A 600 -5.93 -10.47 5.20
CA MET A 600 -6.51 -11.22 6.32
C MET A 600 -7.99 -11.50 6.03
N PRO A 601 -8.59 -12.57 6.60
CA PRO A 601 -8.05 -13.48 7.62
C PRO A 601 -7.28 -14.71 7.10
N ASN A 602 -6.77 -14.70 5.86
CA ASN A 602 -6.07 -15.84 5.28
C ASN A 602 -4.78 -16.19 6.06
N ARG A 603 -4.57 -17.45 6.45
CA ARG A 603 -3.31 -17.88 7.12
C ARG A 603 -2.14 -18.11 6.16
N PHE A 604 -2.41 -18.35 4.87
CA PHE A 604 -1.39 -18.68 3.86
C PHE A 604 -0.77 -17.43 3.21
N ARG A 605 -0.36 -16.45 4.04
CA ARG A 605 0.22 -15.18 3.54
C ARG A 605 1.73 -15.26 3.32
N ALA A 606 2.42 -16.22 3.94
CA ALA A 606 3.87 -16.32 3.85
C ALA A 606 4.39 -16.66 2.43
N GLU A 607 3.54 -17.12 1.52
CA GLU A 607 3.91 -17.29 0.11
C GLU A 607 4.04 -15.96 -0.65
N GLN A 608 3.29 -14.92 -0.27
CA GLN A 608 3.16 -13.69 -1.07
C GLN A 608 4.51 -13.04 -1.41
N PRO A 609 5.42 -12.73 -0.45
CA PRO A 609 6.62 -11.96 -0.78
C PRO A 609 7.57 -12.71 -1.73
N LEU A 610 7.70 -14.04 -1.55
CA LEU A 610 8.52 -14.86 -2.45
C LEU A 610 7.87 -15.00 -3.83
N LEU A 611 6.57 -15.24 -3.90
CA LEU A 611 5.83 -15.32 -5.16
C LEU A 611 5.97 -14.01 -5.96
N ASN A 612 5.80 -12.88 -5.29
CA ASN A 612 5.96 -11.54 -5.87
C ASN A 612 7.39 -11.32 -6.40
N ALA A 613 8.41 -11.63 -5.59
CA ALA A 613 9.80 -11.43 -6.00
C ALA A 613 10.23 -12.33 -7.16
N ALA A 614 9.89 -13.62 -7.09
CA ALA A 614 10.28 -14.61 -8.09
C ALA A 614 9.56 -14.39 -9.42
N TYR A 615 8.23 -14.29 -9.40
CA TYR A 615 7.44 -14.15 -10.62
C TYR A 615 7.38 -12.72 -11.15
N GLY A 616 7.51 -11.70 -10.30
CA GLY A 616 7.76 -10.33 -10.76
C GLY A 616 9.08 -10.24 -11.54
N SER A 617 10.14 -10.92 -11.08
CA SER A 617 11.40 -10.98 -11.81
C SER A 617 11.29 -11.73 -13.13
N LEU A 618 10.66 -12.92 -13.11
CA LEU A 618 10.47 -13.76 -14.31
C LEU A 618 9.65 -13.05 -15.38
N GLN A 619 8.56 -12.40 -15.00
CA GLN A 619 7.65 -11.70 -15.92
C GLN A 619 8.17 -10.33 -16.33
N GLY A 620 9.21 -9.83 -15.65
CA GLY A 620 9.77 -8.51 -15.92
C GLY A 620 8.88 -7.36 -15.45
N SER A 621 8.07 -7.55 -14.40
CA SER A 621 7.35 -6.46 -13.74
C SER A 621 8.38 -5.48 -13.16
N ASP A 622 8.19 -4.18 -13.43
CA ASP A 622 9.16 -3.13 -13.09
C ASP A 622 8.90 -2.48 -11.72
N GLY A 623 7.74 -2.76 -11.11
CA GLY A 623 7.43 -2.33 -9.76
C GLY A 623 6.35 -3.19 -9.10
N ILE A 624 6.55 -3.55 -7.84
CA ILE A 624 5.60 -4.30 -7.00
C ILE A 624 5.36 -3.51 -5.71
N PHE A 625 4.14 -2.98 -5.55
CA PHE A 625 3.77 -2.12 -4.43
C PHE A 625 2.87 -2.89 -3.47
N HIS A 626 3.38 -3.13 -2.28
CA HIS A 626 2.71 -3.92 -1.27
C HIS A 626 1.71 -3.03 -0.53
N PHE A 627 0.42 -3.37 -0.63
CA PHE A 627 -0.67 -2.64 0.01
C PHE A 627 -0.97 -3.27 1.37
N ALA A 628 -0.99 -2.58 2.52
CA ALA A 628 -0.53 -1.21 2.75
C ALA A 628 0.16 -1.06 4.12
N LEU A 629 0.93 0.01 4.28
CA LEU A 629 1.42 0.44 5.59
C LEU A 629 0.25 0.85 6.48
N SER A 630 0.33 0.48 7.76
CA SER A 630 -0.69 0.81 8.77
C SER A 630 -0.13 1.63 9.94
N GLY A 631 1.18 1.90 9.93
CA GLY A 631 1.83 2.80 10.89
C GLY A 631 3.33 2.98 10.58
N PRO A 632 4.06 3.72 11.42
CA PRO A 632 5.51 3.92 11.25
C PRO A 632 6.37 2.71 11.68
N THR A 633 5.78 1.75 12.40
CA THR A 633 6.47 0.59 13.00
C THR A 633 5.73 -0.72 12.76
N TRP A 634 6.29 -1.83 13.23
CA TRP A 634 5.61 -3.13 13.31
C TRP A 634 4.23 -3.03 13.97
N GLN A 635 3.25 -3.75 13.41
CA GLN A 635 1.90 -3.80 13.96
C GLN A 635 1.81 -4.72 15.18
N GLY A 636 1.03 -4.32 16.18
CA GLY A 636 0.74 -5.13 17.37
C GLY A 636 -0.41 -6.13 17.16
N THR A 637 -1.26 -5.89 16.16
CA THR A 637 -2.41 -6.70 15.77
C THR A 637 -2.59 -6.68 14.26
N HIS A 638 -3.30 -7.64 13.69
CA HIS A 638 -3.70 -7.63 12.30
C HIS A 638 -4.95 -6.79 12.02
N GLY A 639 -4.83 -5.89 11.05
CA GLY A 639 -5.89 -5.34 10.22
C GLY A 639 -6.07 -6.13 8.92
N LYS A 640 -7.07 -5.72 8.11
CA LYS A 640 -7.44 -6.41 6.85
C LYS A 640 -6.29 -6.46 5.85
N PHE A 641 -5.54 -5.36 5.72
CA PHE A 641 -4.53 -5.16 4.67
C PHE A 641 -3.11 -4.92 5.22
N ASP A 642 -2.89 -5.16 6.51
CA ASP A 642 -1.65 -4.76 7.18
C ASP A 642 -0.42 -5.41 6.54
N LEU A 643 0.51 -4.57 6.11
CA LEU A 643 1.78 -4.99 5.57
C LEU A 643 2.80 -5.30 6.67
N GLN A 644 2.88 -4.50 7.73
CA GLN A 644 3.96 -4.55 8.73
C GLN A 644 3.77 -5.69 9.75
N THR A 645 3.60 -6.92 9.25
CA THR A 645 3.45 -8.16 10.01
C THR A 645 4.56 -9.15 9.63
N PRO A 646 4.88 -10.14 10.49
CA PRO A 646 5.97 -11.08 10.22
C PRO A 646 5.72 -11.93 8.96
N ALA A 647 4.48 -12.30 8.64
CA ALA A 647 4.18 -13.14 7.48
C ALA A 647 4.40 -12.43 6.14
N THR A 648 4.43 -11.09 6.10
CA THR A 648 4.58 -10.32 4.86
C THR A 648 5.84 -9.46 4.90
N PHE A 649 5.86 -8.35 5.64
CA PHE A 649 7.02 -7.45 5.73
C PHE A 649 8.26 -8.12 6.34
N GLY A 650 8.08 -9.08 7.26
CA GLY A 650 9.20 -9.88 7.80
C GLY A 650 10.00 -10.62 6.73
N GLN A 651 9.39 -10.97 5.60
CA GLN A 651 10.08 -11.68 4.53
C GLN A 651 10.75 -10.77 3.49
N PHE A 652 10.62 -9.44 3.63
CA PHE A 652 11.17 -8.50 2.66
C PHE A 652 12.69 -8.61 2.46
N PRO A 653 13.54 -8.88 3.47
CA PRO A 653 14.98 -8.92 3.24
C PRO A 653 15.41 -9.93 2.15
N ALA A 654 14.90 -11.16 2.16
CA ALA A 654 15.23 -12.12 1.11
C ALA A 654 14.50 -11.80 -0.20
N ALA A 655 13.21 -11.44 -0.14
CA ALA A 655 12.40 -11.15 -1.32
C ALA A 655 12.90 -9.92 -2.11
N ALA A 656 13.26 -8.84 -1.42
CA ALA A 656 13.80 -7.62 -2.03
C ALA A 656 15.16 -7.86 -2.68
N LEU A 657 16.04 -8.67 -2.06
CA LEU A 657 17.30 -9.10 -2.70
C LEU A 657 17.04 -9.88 -3.99
N ILE A 658 16.15 -10.88 -3.93
CA ILE A 658 15.81 -11.69 -5.12
C ILE A 658 15.32 -10.80 -6.26
N TYR A 659 14.40 -9.88 -5.98
CA TYR A 659 13.76 -9.04 -6.99
C TYR A 659 14.68 -7.93 -7.52
N ARG A 660 15.27 -7.12 -6.61
CA ARG A 660 16.01 -5.91 -6.98
C ARG A 660 17.41 -6.20 -7.50
N LYS A 661 18.03 -7.31 -7.11
CA LYS A 661 19.31 -7.75 -7.68
C LYS A 661 19.15 -8.69 -8.88
N GLY A 662 17.90 -9.01 -9.26
CA GLY A 662 17.64 -9.91 -10.39
C GLY A 662 18.22 -11.29 -10.20
N MET A 663 18.15 -11.84 -8.97
CA MET A 663 18.69 -13.17 -8.67
C MET A 663 17.87 -14.28 -9.33
N VAL A 664 16.60 -14.00 -9.65
CA VAL A 664 15.83 -14.74 -10.65
C VAL A 664 15.93 -13.97 -11.96
N ALA A 665 16.36 -14.67 -13.02
CA ALA A 665 16.49 -14.09 -14.34
C ALA A 665 15.11 -13.77 -14.95
N PRO A 666 14.97 -12.67 -15.71
CA PRO A 666 13.80 -12.46 -16.55
C PRO A 666 13.62 -13.63 -17.51
N GLY A 667 12.39 -14.10 -17.65
CA GLY A 667 12.03 -15.12 -18.62
C GLY A 667 12.03 -14.56 -20.05
N PRO A 668 12.19 -15.43 -21.06
CA PRO A 668 11.91 -15.05 -22.44
C PRO A 668 10.41 -14.74 -22.61
N LYS A 669 10.07 -14.03 -23.70
CA LYS A 669 8.68 -13.88 -24.13
C LYS A 669 8.17 -15.22 -24.65
N VAL A 670 7.27 -15.83 -23.89
CA VAL A 670 6.68 -17.15 -24.19
C VAL A 670 5.37 -17.01 -24.97
N VAL A 671 4.75 -15.84 -24.85
CA VAL A 671 3.51 -15.47 -25.52
C VAL A 671 3.63 -14.04 -26.02
N THR A 672 3.38 -13.89 -27.32
CA THR A 672 3.10 -12.60 -27.96
C THR A 672 1.69 -12.72 -28.53
N SER A 673 0.75 -11.99 -27.95
CA SER A 673 -0.60 -11.85 -28.47
C SER A 673 -0.68 -10.54 -29.24
N VAL A 674 -1.18 -10.58 -30.47
CA VAL A 674 -1.44 -9.39 -31.28
C VAL A 674 -2.94 -9.18 -31.36
N LEU A 675 -3.40 -7.99 -30.97
CA LEU A 675 -4.79 -7.55 -31.12
C LEU A 675 -4.85 -6.47 -32.19
N LYS A 676 -5.52 -6.78 -33.31
CA LYS A 676 -5.74 -5.82 -34.38
C LYS A 676 -6.74 -4.75 -33.94
N MET A 677 -6.56 -3.53 -34.43
CA MET A 677 -7.45 -2.42 -34.09
C MET A 677 -8.90 -2.67 -34.51
N ASP A 678 -9.13 -3.29 -35.67
CA ASP A 678 -10.48 -3.61 -36.14
C ASP A 678 -11.18 -4.61 -35.21
N ASP A 679 -10.45 -5.64 -34.74
CA ASP A 679 -10.98 -6.63 -33.80
C ASP A 679 -11.27 -6.03 -32.41
N LEU A 680 -10.41 -5.11 -31.97
CA LEU A 680 -10.58 -4.36 -30.74
C LEU A 680 -11.86 -3.51 -30.79
N TYR A 681 -12.02 -2.69 -31.83
CA TYR A 681 -13.17 -1.81 -31.98
C TYR A 681 -14.46 -2.57 -32.31
N ALA A 682 -14.37 -3.75 -32.92
CA ALA A 682 -15.50 -4.67 -33.09
C ALA A 682 -15.89 -5.41 -31.80
N LEU A 683 -15.15 -5.23 -30.69
CA LEU A 683 -15.36 -5.94 -29.42
C LEU A 683 -15.29 -7.47 -29.58
N ASN A 684 -14.43 -7.96 -30.48
CA ASN A 684 -14.18 -9.40 -30.66
C ASN A 684 -13.45 -10.00 -29.44
N GLY A 685 -12.75 -9.16 -28.69
CA GLY A 685 -12.06 -9.50 -27.45
C GLY A 685 -10.61 -9.94 -27.66
N ALA A 686 -9.77 -9.77 -26.63
CA ALA A 686 -8.40 -10.23 -26.65
C ALA A 686 -8.30 -11.76 -26.42
N PRO A 687 -7.35 -12.44 -27.08
CA PRO A 687 -7.12 -13.88 -26.88
C PRO A 687 -6.30 -14.18 -25.61
N VAL A 688 -5.78 -13.13 -24.95
CA VAL A 688 -5.16 -13.18 -23.62
C VAL A 688 -5.84 -12.15 -22.75
N GLN A 689 -6.13 -12.51 -21.51
CA GLN A 689 -6.75 -11.63 -20.53
C GLN A 689 -5.79 -11.39 -19.38
N ALA A 690 -5.76 -10.15 -18.89
CA ALA A 690 -5.18 -9.87 -17.60
C ALA A 690 -6.06 -10.51 -16.48
N PRO A 691 -5.44 -11.01 -15.41
CA PRO A 691 -6.12 -11.36 -14.16
C PRO A 691 -7.11 -10.28 -13.70
N MET A 692 -8.38 -10.62 -13.49
CA MET A 692 -9.33 -9.74 -12.79
C MET A 692 -9.45 -10.19 -11.35
N ASN A 693 -8.76 -9.53 -10.42
CA ASN A 693 -8.87 -9.84 -9.00
C ASN A 693 -9.30 -8.58 -8.25
N LEU A 694 -10.59 -8.52 -7.96
CA LEU A 694 -11.22 -7.45 -7.17
C LEU A 694 -11.13 -7.78 -5.69
N GLU A 695 -10.93 -6.77 -4.86
CA GLU A 695 -11.22 -6.88 -3.44
C GLU A 695 -12.74 -6.93 -3.18
N ALA A 696 -13.15 -7.54 -2.06
CA ALA A 696 -14.55 -7.75 -1.70
C ALA A 696 -15.42 -6.46 -1.60
N PHE A 697 -14.84 -5.28 -1.36
CA PHE A 697 -15.59 -4.02 -1.41
C PHE A 697 -16.05 -3.69 -2.83
N ARG A 698 -15.16 -3.85 -3.80
CA ARG A 698 -15.38 -3.54 -5.21
C ARG A 698 -16.16 -4.63 -5.95
N ALA A 699 -16.18 -5.84 -5.43
CA ALA A 699 -17.11 -6.88 -5.87
C ALA A 699 -18.59 -6.46 -5.72
N LYS A 700 -18.91 -5.58 -4.77
CA LYS A 700 -20.29 -5.07 -4.57
C LYS A 700 -20.74 -4.09 -5.66
N ASP A 701 -19.81 -3.52 -6.43
CA ASP A 701 -20.12 -2.64 -7.56
C ASP A 701 -20.66 -3.43 -8.78
N ILE A 702 -20.57 -4.77 -8.76
CA ILE A 702 -21.11 -5.66 -9.81
C ILE A 702 -22.63 -5.80 -9.64
N PRO A 703 -23.45 -5.46 -10.65
CA PRO A 703 -24.91 -5.60 -10.55
C PRO A 703 -25.37 -7.05 -10.30
N PRO A 704 -26.40 -7.28 -9.45
CA PRO A 704 -26.92 -8.62 -9.18
C PRO A 704 -27.33 -9.36 -10.46
N GLY A 705 -26.89 -10.62 -10.60
CA GLY A 705 -27.18 -11.46 -11.77
C GLY A 705 -26.27 -11.23 -12.98
N GLN A 706 -25.37 -10.22 -12.94
CA GLN A 706 -24.37 -9.95 -13.98
C GLN A 706 -23.00 -10.50 -13.57
N ALA A 707 -22.94 -11.80 -13.24
CA ALA A 707 -21.67 -12.49 -13.08
C ALA A 707 -21.01 -12.67 -14.45
N VAL A 708 -19.71 -12.37 -14.55
CA VAL A 708 -18.95 -12.55 -15.79
C VAL A 708 -18.47 -14.00 -15.88
N PRO A 709 -19.02 -14.85 -16.76
CA PRO A 709 -18.35 -16.09 -17.13
C PRO A 709 -17.08 -15.73 -17.92
N VAL A 710 -15.92 -16.24 -17.49
CA VAL A 710 -14.69 -16.18 -18.29
C VAL A 710 -14.91 -17.02 -19.54
N ALA A 711 -15.27 -16.37 -20.64
CA ALA A 711 -15.55 -17.07 -21.91
C ALA A 711 -14.26 -17.70 -22.46
N LYS A 712 -14.32 -19.00 -22.75
CA LYS A 712 -13.32 -19.74 -23.54
C LYS A 712 -13.39 -19.24 -24.99
N VAL A 713 -12.51 -18.32 -25.36
CA VAL A 713 -12.16 -18.07 -26.77
C VAL A 713 -10.68 -18.37 -26.87
N ASP A 714 -10.29 -19.41 -27.63
CA ASP A 714 -8.91 -19.83 -27.95
C ASP A 714 -7.84 -19.35 -26.95
N SER A 715 -8.08 -19.65 -25.66
CA SER A 715 -7.42 -18.96 -24.56
C SER A 715 -6.02 -19.50 -24.38
N ILE A 716 -5.03 -18.61 -24.35
CA ILE A 716 -3.68 -18.97 -23.94
C ILE A 716 -3.73 -19.56 -22.53
N ASP A 717 -2.98 -20.65 -22.33
CA ASP A 717 -2.92 -21.32 -21.04
C ASP A 717 -2.49 -20.32 -19.95
N PRO A 718 -3.30 -20.05 -18.91
CA PRO A 718 -2.95 -19.07 -17.88
C PRO A 718 -1.68 -19.45 -17.11
N LEU A 719 -1.25 -20.72 -17.17
CA LEU A 719 0.03 -21.14 -16.61
C LEU A 719 1.24 -20.59 -17.39
N ALA A 720 1.05 -20.00 -18.58
CA ALA A 720 2.12 -19.38 -19.36
C ALA A 720 2.83 -18.24 -18.60
N PHE A 721 2.11 -17.49 -17.76
CA PHE A 721 2.68 -16.44 -16.89
C PHE A 721 3.70 -17.00 -15.87
N LEU A 722 3.64 -18.30 -15.58
CA LEU A 722 4.61 -18.97 -14.72
C LEU A 722 5.80 -19.55 -15.49
N VAL A 723 5.75 -19.52 -16.83
CA VAL A 723 6.82 -19.99 -17.71
C VAL A 723 7.75 -18.82 -18.11
N GLY A 724 7.19 -17.67 -18.48
CA GLY A 724 7.95 -16.49 -18.89
C GLY A 724 7.07 -15.26 -19.13
N LYS A 725 7.55 -14.29 -19.91
CA LYS A 725 6.80 -13.05 -20.19
C LYS A 725 5.63 -13.32 -21.14
N VAL A 726 4.48 -12.75 -20.82
CA VAL A 726 3.27 -12.77 -21.64
C VAL A 726 2.97 -11.34 -22.08
N GLY A 727 2.90 -11.11 -23.39
CA GLY A 727 2.67 -9.79 -23.96
C GLY A 727 1.40 -9.72 -24.81
N LEU A 728 0.74 -8.56 -24.77
CA LEU A 728 -0.33 -8.14 -25.68
C LEU A 728 0.13 -6.91 -26.46
N THR A 729 0.07 -6.94 -27.78
CA THR A 729 0.47 -5.83 -28.65
C THR A 729 -0.74 -5.36 -29.44
N PHE A 730 -1.02 -4.06 -29.39
CA PHE A 730 -2.02 -3.41 -30.23
C PHE A 730 -1.39 -3.11 -31.59
N ASP A 731 -1.87 -3.77 -32.64
CA ASP A 731 -1.30 -3.63 -33.98
C ASP A 731 -2.16 -2.72 -34.86
N ALA A 732 -1.70 -1.48 -35.01
CA ALA A 732 -2.27 -0.50 -35.93
C ALA A 732 -1.83 -0.70 -37.38
N THR A 733 -0.76 -1.46 -37.64
CA THR A 733 -0.17 -1.65 -38.97
C THR A 733 -0.72 -2.88 -39.71
N GLY A 734 -1.27 -3.85 -38.95
CA GLY A 734 -1.74 -5.13 -39.47
C GLY A 734 -0.62 -6.12 -39.83
N THR A 735 0.63 -5.83 -39.46
CA THR A 735 1.82 -6.62 -39.84
C THR A 735 2.35 -7.52 -38.71
N ALA A 736 1.96 -7.28 -37.46
CA ALA A 736 2.43 -8.05 -36.32
C ALA A 736 1.73 -9.42 -36.26
N LYS A 737 2.44 -10.43 -35.75
CA LYS A 737 1.94 -11.81 -35.65
C LYS A 737 1.94 -12.29 -34.21
N SER A 738 0.85 -12.93 -33.80
CA SER A 738 0.79 -13.68 -32.55
C SER A 738 1.72 -14.90 -32.60
N SER A 739 2.33 -15.23 -31.47
CA SER A 739 3.21 -16.39 -31.33
C SER A 739 3.11 -16.95 -29.91
N VAL A 740 3.09 -18.27 -29.78
CA VAL A 740 3.18 -18.96 -28.49
C VAL A 740 4.24 -20.04 -28.63
N VAL A 741 5.19 -20.07 -27.68
CA VAL A 741 6.17 -21.16 -27.62
C VAL A 741 5.49 -22.46 -27.27
N ASP A 742 6.12 -23.61 -27.54
CA ASP A 742 5.59 -24.90 -27.09
C ASP A 742 5.62 -25.02 -25.56
N LEU A 743 4.49 -24.64 -24.93
CA LEU A 743 4.30 -24.64 -23.49
C LEU A 743 4.31 -26.05 -22.87
N THR A 744 4.10 -27.10 -23.66
CA THR A 744 4.08 -28.49 -23.16
C THR A 744 5.46 -28.94 -22.64
N LYS A 745 6.53 -28.27 -23.07
CA LYS A 745 7.89 -28.46 -22.55
C LYS A 745 8.07 -28.00 -21.10
N PHE A 746 7.16 -27.15 -20.63
CA PHE A 746 7.25 -26.47 -19.34
C PHE A 746 6.10 -26.80 -18.39
N ILE A 747 4.95 -27.18 -18.95
CA ILE A 747 3.69 -27.42 -18.23
C ILE A 747 3.32 -28.90 -18.34
N ASP A 748 3.50 -29.64 -17.24
CA ASP A 748 3.03 -31.02 -17.10
C ASP A 748 1.70 -31.00 -16.35
N LYS A 749 0.58 -31.00 -17.09
CA LYS A 749 -0.78 -30.97 -16.51
C LYS A 749 -1.14 -32.25 -15.75
N ASN A 750 -0.54 -33.38 -16.13
CA ASN A 750 -0.79 -34.67 -15.47
C ASN A 750 -0.15 -34.69 -14.09
N LYS A 751 1.09 -34.20 -13.98
CA LYS A 751 1.80 -34.06 -12.70
C LYS A 751 1.44 -32.77 -11.96
N LYS A 752 0.72 -31.87 -12.60
CA LYS A 752 0.39 -30.53 -12.08
C LYS A 752 1.65 -29.74 -11.72
N VAL A 753 2.62 -29.71 -12.63
CA VAL A 753 3.89 -29.01 -12.46
C VAL A 753 4.11 -28.02 -13.59
N VAL A 754 4.52 -26.80 -13.24
CA VAL A 754 4.98 -25.78 -14.18
C VAL A 754 6.43 -25.43 -13.88
N ARG A 755 7.26 -25.34 -14.91
CA ARG A 755 8.65 -24.90 -14.81
C ARG A 755 8.84 -23.61 -15.59
N SER A 756 9.55 -22.66 -15.02
CA SER A 756 10.00 -21.47 -15.76
C SER A 756 10.88 -21.85 -16.94
N ALA A 757 10.86 -21.07 -18.01
CA ALA A 757 11.74 -21.26 -19.16
C ALA A 757 13.23 -21.00 -18.84
N THR A 758 13.52 -20.33 -17.73
CA THR A 758 14.90 -20.18 -17.20
C THR A 758 15.38 -21.44 -16.48
N GLY A 759 14.45 -22.31 -16.06
CA GLY A 759 14.74 -23.48 -15.22
C GLY A 759 14.95 -23.17 -13.73
N GLU A 760 14.83 -21.90 -13.33
CA GLU A 760 15.13 -21.44 -11.97
C GLU A 760 13.94 -21.59 -11.01
N LEU A 761 12.72 -21.61 -11.54
CA LEU A 761 11.47 -21.76 -10.79
C LEU A 761 10.73 -23.04 -11.18
N ALA A 762 10.14 -23.73 -10.19
CA ALA A 762 9.18 -24.80 -10.42
C ALA A 762 8.02 -24.73 -9.42
N TRP A 763 6.80 -24.80 -9.95
CA TRP A 763 5.55 -24.76 -9.20
C TRP A 763 4.84 -26.09 -9.32
N ASN A 764 4.65 -26.80 -8.21
CA ASN A 764 3.87 -28.02 -8.13
C ASN A 764 2.54 -27.73 -7.43
N TYR A 765 1.47 -27.65 -8.19
CA TYR A 765 0.13 -27.33 -7.68
C TYR A 765 -0.71 -28.57 -7.34
N ALA A 766 -0.16 -29.79 -7.47
CA ALA A 766 -0.70 -30.97 -6.77
C ALA A 766 -0.31 -30.96 -5.29
N ASP A 767 0.95 -30.63 -5.01
CA ASP A 767 1.50 -30.63 -3.65
C ASP A 767 1.36 -29.26 -2.96
N GLY A 768 1.08 -28.20 -3.72
CA GLY A 768 1.03 -26.82 -3.24
C GLY A 768 2.40 -26.33 -2.78
N ARG A 769 3.41 -26.45 -3.65
CA ARG A 769 4.79 -26.01 -3.38
C ARG A 769 5.38 -25.26 -4.57
N MET A 770 6.11 -24.18 -4.31
CA MET A 770 6.93 -23.48 -5.30
C MET A 770 8.38 -23.44 -4.83
N VAL A 771 9.32 -23.79 -5.70
CA VAL A 771 10.76 -23.72 -5.43
C VAL A 771 11.46 -22.68 -6.28
N VAL A 772 12.39 -21.97 -5.66
CA VAL A 772 13.39 -21.13 -6.34
C VAL A 772 14.72 -21.87 -6.27
N ASN A 773 15.40 -22.02 -7.40
CA ASN A 773 16.66 -22.75 -7.53
C ASN A 773 17.63 -22.01 -8.46
N THR A 774 18.09 -20.85 -8.02
CA THR A 774 19.08 -20.04 -8.76
C THR A 774 20.47 -20.27 -8.15
N LYS A 775 21.51 -19.65 -8.74
CA LYS A 775 22.85 -19.68 -8.16
C LYS A 775 22.95 -18.87 -6.85
N GLN A 776 22.19 -17.79 -6.72
CA GLN A 776 22.31 -16.82 -5.61
C GLN A 776 21.17 -16.94 -4.57
N ALA A 777 20.07 -17.59 -4.93
CA ALA A 777 18.89 -17.77 -4.08
C ALA A 777 18.27 -19.16 -4.30
N GLN A 778 18.10 -19.92 -3.22
CA GLN A 778 17.49 -21.25 -3.23
C GLN A 778 16.52 -21.40 -2.07
N GLY A 779 15.34 -21.97 -2.32
CA GLY A 779 14.37 -22.24 -1.28
C GLY A 779 13.03 -22.77 -1.77
N VAL A 780 12.07 -22.84 -0.85
CA VAL A 780 10.73 -23.38 -1.07
C VAL A 780 9.70 -22.58 -0.29
N THR A 781 8.51 -22.40 -0.87
CA THR A 781 7.30 -21.97 -0.17
C THR A 781 6.17 -22.97 -0.40
N GLY A 782 5.30 -23.16 0.59
CA GLY A 782 4.10 -23.99 0.51
C GLY A 782 4.01 -25.08 1.56
N PHE A 783 3.36 -26.20 1.22
CA PHE A 783 3.15 -27.28 2.18
C PHE A 783 4.41 -28.12 2.40
N LEU A 784 5.19 -27.81 3.44
CA LEU A 784 6.56 -28.33 3.60
C LEU A 784 6.59 -29.79 4.07
N SER A 785 5.74 -30.16 5.03
CA SER A 785 5.73 -31.52 5.60
C SER A 785 5.13 -32.57 4.66
N LYS A 786 4.11 -32.22 3.86
CA LYS A 786 3.45 -33.11 2.90
C LYS A 786 4.40 -33.66 1.83
N GLY A 787 5.43 -32.88 1.51
CA GLY A 787 6.28 -33.10 0.36
C GLY A 787 7.65 -33.71 0.63
N GLY A 788 7.96 -34.02 1.89
CA GLY A 788 9.26 -34.55 2.32
C GLY A 788 10.44 -33.58 2.13
N LYS A 789 11.66 -34.12 2.12
CA LYS A 789 12.90 -33.34 1.95
C LYS A 789 12.95 -32.67 0.57
N VAL A 790 13.12 -31.36 0.52
CA VAL A 790 13.39 -30.58 -0.70
C VAL A 790 14.90 -30.51 -0.93
N THR A 791 15.37 -30.96 -2.09
CA THR A 791 16.78 -30.90 -2.48
C THR A 791 16.92 -30.00 -3.71
N LEU A 792 17.69 -28.93 -3.56
CA LEU A 792 17.99 -27.92 -4.59
C LEU A 792 19.47 -28.06 -5.01
N GLY A 793 19.99 -27.10 -5.79
CA GLY A 793 21.37 -27.17 -6.29
C GLY A 793 22.42 -27.26 -5.17
N ASP A 794 22.33 -26.36 -4.19
CA ASP A 794 23.29 -26.22 -3.08
C ASP A 794 22.62 -26.36 -1.70
N VAL A 795 21.29 -26.36 -1.64
CA VAL A 795 20.52 -26.31 -0.40
C VAL A 795 19.60 -27.53 -0.29
N SER A 796 19.56 -28.12 0.90
CA SER A 796 18.57 -29.13 1.27
C SER A 796 17.74 -28.64 2.45
N ILE A 797 16.42 -28.85 2.40
CA ILE A 797 15.45 -28.38 3.39
C ILE A 797 14.55 -29.54 3.80
N LEU A 798 14.40 -29.76 5.10
CA LEU A 798 13.44 -30.71 5.67
C LEU A 798 12.72 -30.01 6.82
N SER A 799 11.40 -29.86 6.75
CA SER A 799 10.61 -29.18 7.78
C SER A 799 9.37 -29.98 8.17
N PRO A 800 9.04 -30.07 9.47
CA PRO A 800 7.77 -30.62 9.93
C PRO A 800 6.60 -29.64 9.80
N LEU A 801 6.86 -28.38 9.41
CA LEU A 801 5.83 -27.36 9.26
C LEU A 801 4.82 -27.80 8.19
N GLU A 802 3.53 -27.68 8.52
CA GLU A 802 2.45 -27.86 7.53
C GLU A 802 2.68 -26.94 6.35
N TYR A 803 2.90 -25.65 6.61
CA TYR A 803 3.05 -24.60 5.62
C TYR A 803 4.16 -23.63 6.02
N GLY A 804 4.91 -23.11 5.04
CA GLY A 804 5.84 -22.01 5.27
C GLY A 804 6.76 -21.74 4.09
N THR A 805 7.67 -20.79 4.29
CA THR A 805 8.69 -20.37 3.35
C THR A 805 10.06 -20.52 4.01
N VAL A 806 11.01 -21.14 3.31
CA VAL A 806 12.42 -21.28 3.71
C VAL A 806 13.29 -20.85 2.55
N LEU A 807 14.11 -19.82 2.74
CA LEU A 807 14.96 -19.21 1.70
C LEU A 807 16.40 -19.05 2.17
N VAL A 808 17.35 -19.39 1.31
CA VAL A 808 18.77 -19.08 1.46
C VAL A 808 19.16 -18.14 0.31
N VAL A 809 19.65 -16.95 0.65
CA VAL A 809 19.99 -15.89 -0.31
C VAL A 809 21.38 -15.34 -0.04
N ALA A 810 22.16 -15.10 -1.09
CA ALA A 810 23.49 -14.51 -0.97
C ALA A 810 23.42 -13.01 -0.64
N LEU A 811 24.16 -12.59 0.38
CA LEU A 811 24.31 -11.19 0.78
C LEU A 811 25.52 -10.50 0.11
N ASP A 812 26.42 -11.27 -0.48
CA ASP A 812 27.63 -10.80 -1.17
C ASP A 812 27.57 -10.95 -2.69
N GLU A 813 26.37 -11.22 -3.23
CA GLU A 813 26.08 -11.39 -4.66
C GLU A 813 26.86 -12.55 -5.33
N LYS A 814 27.53 -13.41 -4.56
CA LYS A 814 28.18 -14.62 -5.10
C LYS A 814 27.23 -15.80 -5.14
N PRO A 815 27.48 -16.82 -5.99
CA PRO A 815 26.74 -18.08 -5.92
C PRO A 815 26.80 -18.70 -4.52
N ILE A 816 25.71 -19.32 -4.04
CA ILE A 816 25.61 -19.99 -2.73
C ILE A 816 26.77 -20.98 -2.51
N ALA A 817 27.17 -21.69 -3.58
CA ALA A 817 28.31 -22.59 -3.61
C ALA A 817 29.65 -21.96 -3.16
N THR A 818 29.80 -20.64 -3.28
CA THR A 818 31.07 -19.91 -3.03
C THR A 818 30.94 -18.67 -2.15
N SER A 819 29.72 -18.22 -1.86
CA SER A 819 29.43 -17.04 -1.05
C SER A 819 30.07 -17.12 0.33
N GLY A 820 30.59 -16.00 0.82
CA GLY A 820 31.11 -15.85 2.16
C GLY A 820 30.04 -15.38 3.17
N LYS A 821 28.87 -14.94 2.69
CA LYS A 821 27.82 -14.37 3.52
C LYS A 821 26.44 -14.62 2.93
N LEU A 822 25.61 -15.41 3.62
CA LEU A 822 24.24 -15.75 3.22
C LEU A 822 23.25 -15.33 4.32
N LEU A 823 22.02 -15.02 3.89
CA LEU A 823 20.83 -14.93 4.73
C LEU A 823 20.02 -16.22 4.58
N LEU A 824 19.74 -16.89 5.70
CA LEU A 824 18.68 -17.89 5.77
C LEU A 824 17.46 -17.25 6.45
N GLN A 825 16.32 -17.27 5.77
CA GLN A 825 15.07 -16.71 6.25
C GLN A 825 13.97 -17.79 6.24
N VAL A 826 13.18 -17.83 7.31
CA VAL A 826 12.10 -18.80 7.51
C VAL A 826 10.86 -18.09 8.04
N MET A 827 9.69 -18.38 7.48
CA MET A 827 8.40 -17.88 7.96
C MET A 827 7.29 -18.92 7.74
N THR A 828 6.24 -18.87 8.56
CA THR A 828 5.07 -19.74 8.48
C THR A 828 3.81 -18.90 8.71
N GLU A 829 2.90 -19.31 9.57
CA GLU A 829 1.64 -18.61 9.88
C GLU A 829 1.83 -17.58 11.01
N ASP A 830 1.06 -16.48 10.94
CA ASP A 830 0.88 -15.53 12.02
C ASP A 830 -0.62 -15.34 12.35
N LYS A 831 -0.92 -14.93 13.60
CA LYS A 831 -2.28 -14.62 14.07
C LYS A 831 -2.26 -13.67 15.25
N ASN A 832 -3.37 -13.02 15.57
CA ASN A 832 -3.51 -12.29 16.83
C ASN A 832 -3.58 -13.26 18.02
N TYR A 833 -3.05 -12.86 19.18
CA TYR A 833 -3.22 -13.60 20.43
C TYR A 833 -4.72 -13.71 20.78
N GLY A 834 -5.19 -14.92 21.08
CA GLY A 834 -6.60 -15.18 21.37
C GLY A 834 -7.50 -15.22 20.13
N TRP A 835 -6.94 -15.30 18.92
CA TRP A 835 -7.71 -15.56 17.70
C TRP A 835 -8.47 -16.88 17.82
N GLN A 836 -9.79 -16.82 17.67
CA GLN A 836 -10.68 -17.98 17.81
C GLN A 836 -11.69 -18.04 16.67
N THR A 837 -11.90 -19.25 16.17
CA THR A 837 -12.89 -19.55 15.14
C THR A 837 -13.72 -20.76 15.51
N GLU A 838 -14.93 -20.83 14.95
CA GLU A 838 -15.83 -21.97 15.04
C GLU A 838 -16.16 -22.48 13.63
N GLY A 839 -16.27 -23.80 13.47
CA GLY A 839 -16.50 -24.47 12.19
C GLY A 839 -15.38 -25.43 11.81
N GLU A 840 -15.51 -26.05 10.64
CA GLU A 840 -14.56 -27.04 10.15
C GLU A 840 -13.19 -26.39 9.84
N PRO A 841 -12.06 -26.99 10.28
CA PRO A 841 -10.72 -26.49 9.97
C PRO A 841 -10.46 -26.36 8.46
N ASP A 842 -11.06 -27.24 7.66
CA ASP A 842 -10.91 -27.33 6.21
C ASP A 842 -12.15 -26.81 5.45
N GLY A 843 -12.72 -25.70 5.92
CA GLY A 843 -13.83 -25.04 5.25
C GLY A 843 -14.16 -23.66 5.79
N VAL A 844 -15.39 -23.23 5.54
CA VAL A 844 -15.89 -21.93 6.01
C VAL A 844 -16.04 -21.94 7.53
N ARG A 845 -15.32 -21.03 8.19
CA ARG A 845 -15.32 -20.81 9.65
C ARG A 845 -15.93 -19.46 9.97
N THR A 846 -16.48 -19.33 11.17
CA THR A 846 -16.94 -18.05 11.73
C THR A 846 -15.89 -17.53 12.70
N ILE A 847 -15.53 -16.25 12.59
CA ILE A 847 -14.64 -15.57 13.54
C ILE A 847 -15.40 -15.37 14.86
N LYS A 848 -14.99 -16.05 15.92
CA LYS A 848 -15.56 -15.88 17.27
C LYS A 848 -14.87 -14.77 18.03
N ASN A 849 -13.55 -14.65 17.84
CA ASN A 849 -12.74 -13.60 18.42
C ASN A 849 -11.58 -13.25 17.46
N ILE A 850 -11.50 -11.99 17.04
CA ILE A 850 -10.39 -11.45 16.24
C ILE A 850 -9.06 -11.38 17.01
N GLY A 851 -9.06 -11.65 18.31
CA GLY A 851 -7.88 -11.60 19.16
C GLY A 851 -7.40 -10.19 19.48
N THR A 852 -6.28 -10.10 20.17
CA THR A 852 -5.64 -8.86 20.63
C THR A 852 -4.13 -8.94 20.45
N ALA A 853 -3.41 -7.86 20.76
CA ALA A 853 -1.96 -7.86 20.74
C ALA A 853 -1.38 -8.87 21.77
N PRO A 854 -0.21 -9.49 21.47
CA PRO A 854 0.61 -9.31 20.28
C PRO A 854 0.16 -10.18 19.08
N ILE A 855 0.75 -9.93 17.92
CA ILE A 855 0.81 -10.94 16.85
C ILE A 855 1.68 -12.11 17.32
N LEU A 856 1.20 -13.32 17.14
CA LEU A 856 1.90 -14.58 17.38
C LEU A 856 2.34 -15.19 16.05
N VAL A 857 3.51 -15.80 16.04
CA VAL A 857 4.04 -16.59 14.92
C VAL A 857 4.09 -18.06 15.32
N LYS A 858 3.67 -18.96 14.43
CA LYS A 858 3.72 -20.40 14.67
C LYS A 858 5.17 -20.84 14.82
N ASN A 859 5.45 -21.71 15.79
CA ASN A 859 6.80 -22.17 16.07
C ASN A 859 7.43 -22.78 14.82
N ILE A 860 8.63 -22.30 14.49
CA ILE A 860 9.40 -22.77 13.35
C ILE A 860 10.04 -24.13 13.68
N GLY A 861 10.28 -24.95 12.67
CA GLY A 861 10.99 -26.21 12.84
C GLY A 861 11.57 -26.73 11.54
N GLY A 862 12.57 -27.59 11.68
CA GLY A 862 13.22 -28.28 10.56
C GLY A 862 14.72 -28.12 10.52
N THR A 863 15.30 -28.58 9.42
CA THR A 863 16.73 -28.54 9.14
C THR A 863 17.01 -27.97 7.75
N VAL A 864 18.10 -27.21 7.65
CA VAL A 864 18.64 -26.71 6.40
C VAL A 864 20.12 -27.11 6.32
N SER A 865 20.60 -27.55 5.16
CA SER A 865 22.02 -27.89 4.98
C SER A 865 22.53 -27.42 3.62
N LEU A 866 23.79 -26.96 3.58
CA LEU A 866 24.47 -26.62 2.34
C LEU A 866 25.32 -27.80 1.83
N SER A 867 25.26 -28.07 0.53
CA SER A 867 25.95 -29.18 -0.14
C SER A 867 27.44 -28.91 -0.43
N ARG A 868 27.97 -27.74 -0.06
CA ARG A 868 29.35 -27.33 -0.31
C ARG A 868 30.35 -27.94 0.68
N ALA A 869 31.58 -28.22 0.21
CA ALA A 869 32.60 -28.95 0.98
C ALA A 869 33.01 -28.25 2.29
N ASP A 870 33.03 -26.92 2.30
CA ASP A 870 33.40 -26.09 3.45
C ASP A 870 32.19 -25.72 4.35
N ALA A 871 31.01 -26.31 4.14
CA ALA A 871 29.80 -26.00 4.92
C ALA A 871 29.98 -26.15 6.44
N ALA A 872 30.82 -27.09 6.89
CA ALA A 872 31.15 -27.27 8.31
C ALA A 872 32.00 -26.13 8.91
N SER A 873 32.66 -25.33 8.06
CA SER A 873 33.46 -24.17 8.48
C SER A 873 32.66 -22.87 8.56
N LEU A 874 31.53 -22.80 7.85
CA LEU A 874 30.64 -21.65 7.85
C LEU A 874 29.86 -21.60 9.18
N THR A 875 29.96 -20.48 9.88
CA THR A 875 29.26 -20.25 11.15
C THR A 875 27.85 -19.78 10.88
N VAL A 876 26.89 -20.32 11.63
CA VAL A 876 25.47 -19.93 11.56
C VAL A 876 25.05 -19.30 12.86
N THR A 877 24.52 -18.07 12.77
CA THR A 877 24.08 -17.27 13.91
C THR A 877 22.65 -16.83 13.69
N ALA A 878 21.77 -17.11 14.65
CA ALA A 878 20.41 -16.60 14.64
C ALA A 878 20.41 -15.09 14.81
N LEU A 879 19.42 -14.42 14.22
CA LEU A 879 19.20 -13.00 14.39
C LEU A 879 17.85 -12.74 15.08
N ASP A 880 17.75 -11.62 15.79
CA ASP A 880 16.47 -11.15 16.32
C ASP A 880 15.56 -10.59 15.21
N ALA A 881 14.38 -10.08 15.59
CA ALA A 881 13.40 -9.53 14.65
C ALA A 881 13.89 -8.27 13.88
N ASN A 882 14.88 -7.55 14.41
CA ASN A 882 15.57 -6.43 13.76
C ASN A 882 16.85 -6.89 13.03
N GLY A 883 17.14 -8.19 13.02
CA GLY A 883 18.29 -8.78 12.36
C GLY A 883 19.61 -8.59 13.12
N TYR A 884 19.62 -8.29 14.40
CA TYR A 884 20.85 -8.28 15.19
C TYR A 884 21.26 -9.69 15.59
N LYS A 885 22.57 -9.96 15.58
CA LYS A 885 23.11 -11.28 15.92
C LYS A 885 22.79 -11.61 17.38
N THR A 886 22.18 -12.78 17.60
CA THR A 886 21.90 -13.30 18.94
C THR A 886 22.83 -14.47 19.23
N ASN A 887 22.34 -15.71 19.10
CA ASN A 887 23.05 -16.92 19.48
C ASN A 887 23.63 -17.63 18.26
N LYS A 888 24.85 -18.16 18.41
CA LYS A 888 25.41 -19.10 17.45
C LYS A 888 24.62 -20.41 17.50
N VAL A 889 24.10 -20.83 16.35
CA VAL A 889 23.25 -22.03 16.20
C VAL A 889 24.06 -23.25 15.79
N GLY A 890 25.10 -23.06 14.98
CA GLY A 890 25.92 -24.19 14.52
C GLY A 890 26.73 -23.87 13.27
N THR A 891 26.72 -24.82 12.34
CA THR A 891 27.43 -24.71 11.06
C THR A 891 26.48 -24.95 9.89
N ALA A 892 26.86 -24.52 8.69
CA ALA A 892 26.02 -24.67 7.51
C ALA A 892 25.91 -26.13 7.00
N LYS A 893 26.70 -27.06 7.56
CA LYS A 893 26.58 -28.51 7.25
C LYS A 893 25.22 -29.06 7.69
N LEU A 894 24.71 -28.61 8.82
CA LEU A 894 23.36 -28.91 9.30
C LEU A 894 22.92 -27.81 10.26
N ILE A 895 21.90 -27.06 9.86
CA ILE A 895 21.30 -25.97 10.60
C ILE A 895 20.00 -26.49 11.18
N ASN A 896 19.91 -26.60 12.50
CA ASN A 896 18.65 -26.84 13.18
C ASN A 896 17.94 -25.50 13.37
N LEU A 897 16.75 -25.36 12.79
CA LEU A 897 15.98 -24.13 12.93
C LEU A 897 15.49 -23.98 14.38
N LEU A 898 15.68 -22.80 14.96
CA LEU A 898 15.13 -22.43 16.25
C LEU A 898 13.62 -22.14 16.11
N PRO A 899 12.81 -22.47 17.13
CA PRO A 899 11.36 -22.29 17.07
C PRO A 899 10.90 -20.83 16.97
N ASN A 900 11.76 -19.88 17.35
CA ASN A 900 11.43 -18.46 17.51
C ASN A 900 12.35 -17.52 16.73
N ALA A 901 13.02 -18.00 15.67
CA ALA A 901 13.92 -17.16 14.85
C ALA A 901 13.57 -17.25 13.36
N LEU A 902 13.25 -16.09 12.79
CA LEU A 902 12.95 -15.93 11.36
C LEU A 902 14.22 -15.80 10.51
N TYR A 903 15.31 -15.27 11.08
CA TYR A 903 16.52 -14.96 10.31
C TYR A 903 17.77 -15.58 10.93
N TYR A 904 18.68 -15.96 10.05
CA TYR A 904 20.00 -16.47 10.37
C TYR A 904 20.99 -15.89 9.38
N VAL A 905 22.18 -15.55 9.85
CA VAL A 905 23.30 -15.23 8.97
C VAL A 905 24.27 -16.42 8.94
N ILE A 906 24.71 -16.79 7.75
CA ILE A 906 25.70 -17.82 7.50
C ILE A 906 26.95 -17.14 6.98
N GLU A 907 28.06 -17.24 7.71
CA GLU A 907 29.29 -16.50 7.42
C GLU A 907 30.51 -17.40 7.40
N LYS A 908 31.43 -17.12 6.47
CA LYS A 908 32.79 -17.65 6.55
C LYS A 908 33.48 -17.02 7.76
N LYS A 909 34.17 -17.86 8.54
CA LYS A 909 34.97 -17.40 9.68
C LYS A 909 36.06 -16.41 9.28
#